data_AF-A0A6B2ZAA8-F1
#
_entry.id   AF-A0A6B2ZAA8-F1
#
_cell.length_a   1.000
_cell.length_b   1.000
_cell.length_c   1.000
_cell.angle_alpha   90.00
_cell.angle_beta   90.00
_cell.angle_gamma   90.00
#
_symmetry.space_group_name_H-M   'P 1'
#
loop_
_entity.id
_entity.type
_entity.pdbx_description
1 polymer ?
#
loop_
_entity_poly.entity_id
_entity_poly.type
_entity_poly.pdbx_seq_one_letter_code
_entity_poly.pdbx_strand_id
1 'polypeptide(L)'
;MRPISRTALGVATAAVLAVTVIAPSVAAPPDERDANRPITGSAAAAGTDPKPVTLTLVTGDTVLVTTDASGAATATALPREDGAVPLVQTRQSGPDLYVYPESAVPALAAGTVDEELFNVTGLIRQGYDDSRTDSVPLIATYTGDTARRAPLTPRGAERGAALDVIGGLALKADKKKAADFWADLTAPRSRSGSGLKKLWLDRKVQASLDKSTKQVGADLAWAAGYDGTGTKVAVLDTGADAEHPDLQGRITASENFTDSADTEDRQGHGTHVASTVGGSGAASDGKNKGVAPGADLLVGKVLNDGGSGAASWIIAGMQWAVDHEADVVSMSLGSAEPTDCTDPMSLAATELGKNKDTLFVVAAGNLGPSLNTVSSPGCAPGVLTVGAVDRDDSTANFSSRGPAIVSHTLKPEIAAPGVAISAAAAGGRGSQAYRSMSGTSMATPHVAGAAAVVKQRHPEWTAQQVKAALVSSAHSAVPGDVRETGGGRLDVDRAIRTPVLGAPAVQGGTFNWPQDKSDRTTAAVPYTNTSGKPVKLSLKVAGVTGNDGSTVGSKIASLGRKSVTVPAGATVEVPLDLDPDARLTAAQYGDVTGRVLATASGGVRVSTPFSLYVQPETVTLRVKLVDRNGKPADGVSSLDLIGTDTASGERRFNEGATDQTYQVRPGAYFVSSFIASPDTTDPTGQLVGSVGYLARPQLNVTKDTTLVLDARKAHRLKVRTEDKVAETRGATLAFGRSWDDTWLHSGTVSGTGIVKDYLVDVQGKARDGDFEFASFWRAYAPQIQKFALAGGAALHPRPATTGSVNLDGTGRAEVVDAGAGSAAELEAAGAKGRIALVKVGDDSSAVLTQARAAQAAGATALLVHRPSVGDWQPSLGYGAAPLPVLGLRADEAAVLKKALGKGKAEVSWTATAVSPFVYNLSFPENGQITSDRTYKVRDKKLGSVVSTHAAMGVAADYVDTLLVSRPYGATFGASSLALVSAPGKRTEYYTAGDTVWQKMLSSSFPWGELMTGDARTYRAGRATAEEWYRGLLVPGAPRDAEGEELLAGERQDNVIGVAPAFTTDSEHIGQQGSFGDIGNVQLKREGELVGSSGYPFGVFDVPAEAAAYELTMMTTKIGSPAAVWKRSTQTETTWKFRSELKPDVVSQGLPLLFPRYDVPEDGMKTVPAKNGQKIGLDATGHAGYTPGELTGAKVSFSYDGGETWHAATTARQGGRWTATVDHADASGKSVALRTELTDANGNSVVQTVDDAYAVR
;
A
#
# COMPACT_ATOMS: atom_id res chain seq x y z
N MET A 1 -40.50 -17.19 24.20
CA MET A 1 -40.77 -16.10 25.17
C MET A 1 -39.72 -15.00 25.00
N ARG A 2 -40.06 -13.76 25.32
CA ARG A 2 -39.19 -12.55 25.40
C ARG A 2 -38.76 -12.32 26.88
N PRO A 3 -37.95 -11.29 27.25
CA PRO A 3 -36.72 -10.71 26.66
C PRO A 3 -35.64 -10.40 27.76
N ILE A 4 -34.87 -9.28 27.62
CA ILE A 4 -33.92 -8.59 28.56
C ILE A 4 -32.42 -8.91 28.34
N SER A 5 -31.45 -7.97 28.38
CA SER A 5 -31.24 -6.71 27.59
C SER A 5 -29.96 -5.98 28.05
N ARG A 6 -29.14 -5.44 27.11
CA ARG A 6 -28.19 -4.28 27.21
C ARG A 6 -27.17 -4.28 28.39
N THR A 7 -26.05 -3.56 28.42
CA THR A 7 -25.49 -2.36 27.73
C THR A 7 -23.93 -2.53 27.75
N ALA A 8 -23.03 -1.70 27.23
CA ALA A 8 -23.05 -0.32 26.74
C ALA A 8 -21.93 -0.06 25.69
N LEU A 9 -21.71 1.21 25.34
CA LEU A 9 -20.60 1.75 24.54
C LEU A 9 -19.72 2.66 25.42
N GLY A 10 -18.51 2.99 24.95
CA GLY A 10 -17.65 4.01 25.55
C GLY A 10 -16.86 4.84 24.52
N VAL A 11 -17.42 5.98 24.14
CA VAL A 11 -16.80 7.23 23.61
C VAL A 11 -15.78 7.13 22.46
N ALA A 12 -16.11 7.76 21.32
CA ALA A 12 -15.21 8.00 20.19
C ALA A 12 -14.79 9.47 20.12
N THR A 13 -13.52 9.74 19.77
CA THR A 13 -12.98 11.09 19.57
C THR A 13 -13.24 11.55 18.13
N ALA A 14 -13.71 12.79 17.95
CA ALA A 14 -14.00 13.33 16.62
C ALA A 14 -12.72 13.58 15.80
N ALA A 15 -12.59 12.90 14.66
CA ALA A 15 -11.46 13.09 13.75
C ALA A 15 -11.69 14.29 12.80
N VAL A 16 -10.64 15.10 12.61
CA VAL A 16 -10.56 16.05 11.50
C VAL A 16 -10.35 15.25 10.21
N LEU A 17 -11.20 15.50 9.21
CA LEU A 17 -11.11 14.87 7.89
C LEU A 17 -9.88 15.38 7.13
N ALA A 18 -8.78 14.64 7.21
CA ALA A 18 -7.77 14.67 6.17
C ALA A 18 -8.40 14.04 4.91
N VAL A 19 -8.62 14.84 3.86
CA VAL A 19 -9.01 14.32 2.55
C VAL A 19 -7.76 13.75 1.89
N THR A 20 -7.41 12.52 2.28
CA THR A 20 -6.59 11.64 1.43
C THR A 20 -7.28 11.49 0.08
N VAL A 21 -6.48 11.30 -0.97
CA VAL A 21 -6.98 11.15 -2.35
C VAL A 21 -8.09 10.10 -2.37
N ILE A 22 -9.27 10.49 -2.86
CA ILE A 22 -10.35 9.54 -3.13
C ILE A 22 -9.93 8.76 -4.38
N ALA A 23 -9.08 7.75 -4.18
CA ALA A 23 -9.11 6.60 -5.06
C ALA A 23 -10.54 6.05 -5.00
N PRO A 24 -11.17 5.72 -6.14
CA PRO A 24 -12.51 5.16 -6.13
C PRO A 24 -12.50 3.90 -5.26
N SER A 25 -13.27 3.94 -4.17
CA SER A 25 -13.58 2.73 -3.42
C SER A 25 -14.45 1.86 -4.31
N VAL A 26 -13.82 0.97 -5.07
CA VAL A 26 -14.47 -0.25 -5.55
C VAL A 26 -14.83 -1.03 -4.30
N ALA A 27 -16.05 -1.53 -4.18
CA ALA A 27 -16.32 -2.38 -3.03
C ALA A 27 -15.61 -3.71 -3.16
N ALA A 28 -15.57 -4.39 -2.03
CA ALA A 28 -15.72 -5.82 -2.03
C ALA A 28 -17.12 -6.19 -2.55
N PRO A 29 -17.23 -6.95 -3.64
CA PRO A 29 -18.42 -7.71 -3.93
C PRO A 29 -18.45 -8.99 -3.06
N PRO A 30 -19.53 -9.78 -3.07
CA PRO A 30 -19.60 -11.01 -2.29
C PRO A 30 -18.68 -12.13 -2.83
N ASP A 31 -18.60 -13.19 -2.05
CA ASP A 31 -17.85 -14.44 -2.25
C ASP A 31 -17.79 -15.01 -3.68
N GLU A 32 -16.64 -14.84 -4.38
CA GLU A 32 -16.28 -15.68 -5.54
C GLU A 32 -14.76 -15.90 -5.64
N ARG A 33 -14.36 -17.17 -5.81
CA ARG A 33 -12.95 -17.61 -5.85
C ARG A 33 -12.38 -17.87 -7.26
N ASP A 34 -13.12 -17.49 -8.31
CA ASP A 34 -12.81 -17.85 -9.72
C ASP A 34 -12.58 -16.64 -10.66
N ALA A 35 -12.53 -15.41 -10.14
CA ALA A 35 -12.42 -14.20 -10.96
C ALA A 35 -10.98 -13.73 -11.21
N ASN A 36 -10.34 -14.27 -12.25
CA ASN A 36 -9.08 -13.74 -12.77
C ASN A 36 -9.25 -12.28 -13.25
N ARG A 37 -8.40 -11.35 -12.77
CA ARG A 37 -8.44 -9.96 -13.25
C ARG A 37 -8.07 -9.89 -14.75
N PRO A 38 -8.78 -9.07 -15.55
CA PRO A 38 -8.55 -8.95 -16.98
C PRO A 38 -7.12 -8.52 -17.32
N ILE A 39 -6.52 -9.18 -18.31
CA ILE A 39 -5.21 -8.80 -18.85
C ILE A 39 -5.26 -7.55 -19.76
N THR A 40 -6.44 -7.12 -20.16
CA THR A 40 -6.71 -6.06 -21.16
C THR A 40 -5.86 -4.81 -20.97
N GLY A 41 -4.97 -4.53 -21.93
CA GLY A 41 -4.05 -3.39 -21.87
C GLY A 41 -2.60 -3.82 -21.75
N SER A 42 -2.32 -4.98 -21.13
CA SER A 42 -0.97 -5.34 -20.69
C SER A 42 0.02 -5.64 -21.81
N ALA A 43 -0.41 -5.76 -23.08
CA ALA A 43 0.52 -5.84 -24.22
C ALA A 43 0.52 -4.66 -25.21
N ALA A 44 -0.37 -3.68 -25.04
CA ALA A 44 -0.06 -2.31 -25.48
C ALA A 44 1.00 -1.70 -24.54
N ALA A 45 0.91 -2.03 -23.24
CA ALA A 45 1.93 -1.77 -22.24
C ALA A 45 3.21 -2.64 -22.43
N ALA A 46 3.17 -3.74 -23.19
CA ALA A 46 4.37 -4.55 -23.48
C ALA A 46 5.40 -3.85 -24.40
N GLY A 47 5.16 -2.60 -24.78
CA GLY A 47 6.23 -1.59 -24.77
C GLY A 47 6.72 -1.31 -23.34
N THR A 48 7.27 -2.33 -22.67
CA THR A 48 7.73 -2.41 -21.26
C THR A 48 6.69 -2.23 -20.13
N ASP A 49 6.06 -3.32 -19.65
CA ASP A 49 5.28 -3.32 -18.38
C ASP A 49 4.98 -4.75 -17.79
N PRO A 50 4.94 -4.99 -16.44
CA PRO A 50 4.62 -6.28 -15.81
C PRO A 50 3.11 -6.58 -15.55
N LYS A 51 2.77 -7.84 -15.19
CA LYS A 51 1.36 -8.31 -15.01
C LYS A 51 0.79 -8.17 -13.56
N PRO A 52 -0.55 -8.00 -13.38
CA PRO A 52 -1.22 -7.93 -12.07
C PRO A 52 -1.30 -9.28 -11.32
N VAL A 53 -1.38 -9.27 -9.97
CA VAL A 53 -1.35 -10.48 -9.11
C VAL A 53 -2.22 -10.35 -7.83
N THR A 54 -3.18 -11.27 -7.62
CA THR A 54 -4.13 -11.31 -6.48
C THR A 54 -3.56 -12.00 -5.23
N LEU A 55 -3.82 -11.51 -4.01
CA LEU A 55 -3.21 -11.96 -2.76
C LEU A 55 -4.18 -11.78 -1.57
N THR A 56 -4.45 -12.83 -0.79
CA THR A 56 -5.22 -12.75 0.45
C THR A 56 -4.32 -12.55 1.66
N LEU A 57 -4.59 -11.50 2.43
CA LEU A 57 -3.88 -11.13 3.65
C LEU A 57 -4.37 -11.94 4.86
N VAL A 58 -3.52 -11.98 5.90
CA VAL A 58 -3.76 -12.67 7.18
C VAL A 58 -5.06 -12.30 7.91
N THR A 59 -5.61 -11.12 7.63
CA THR A 59 -6.87 -10.61 8.19
C THR A 59 -8.13 -11.20 7.54
N GLY A 60 -7.98 -12.01 6.48
CA GLY A 60 -9.06 -12.39 5.56
C GLY A 60 -9.35 -11.35 4.49
N ASP A 61 -8.43 -10.41 4.30
CA ASP A 61 -8.59 -9.29 3.38
C ASP A 61 -7.84 -9.55 2.08
N THR A 62 -8.57 -9.82 1.01
CA THR A 62 -7.98 -9.96 -0.32
C THR A 62 -7.45 -8.61 -0.80
N VAL A 63 -6.38 -8.61 -1.59
CA VAL A 63 -5.85 -7.47 -2.34
C VAL A 63 -5.41 -7.93 -3.73
N LEU A 64 -5.28 -7.04 -4.71
CA LEU A 64 -4.50 -7.32 -5.92
C LEU A 64 -3.51 -6.21 -6.18
N VAL A 65 -2.33 -6.59 -6.61
CA VAL A 65 -1.17 -5.74 -6.85
C VAL A 65 -0.88 -5.66 -8.34
N THR A 66 -0.72 -4.44 -8.83
CA THR A 66 -0.28 -4.07 -10.17
C THR A 66 1.12 -3.47 -10.09
N THR A 67 1.94 -3.62 -11.13
CA THR A 67 3.23 -2.92 -11.26
C THR A 67 3.22 -2.17 -12.58
N ASP A 68 3.73 -0.94 -12.61
CA ASP A 68 3.81 -0.09 -13.81
C ASP A 68 5.18 -0.11 -14.50
N ALA A 69 5.26 0.56 -15.66
CA ALA A 69 6.44 0.59 -16.53
C ALA A 69 7.70 1.14 -15.86
N SER A 70 7.57 1.89 -14.76
CA SER A 70 8.69 2.39 -13.95
C SER A 70 9.19 1.38 -12.91
N GLY A 71 8.45 0.28 -12.73
CA GLY A 71 8.65 -0.72 -11.69
C GLY A 71 7.94 -0.40 -10.38
N ALA A 72 7.09 0.63 -10.33
CA ALA A 72 6.36 1.00 -9.13
C ALA A 72 5.12 0.13 -8.96
N ALA A 73 4.92 -0.40 -7.75
CA ALA A 73 3.77 -1.24 -7.43
C ALA A 73 2.62 -0.43 -6.84
N THR A 74 1.39 -0.85 -7.14
CA THR A 74 0.14 -0.32 -6.61
C THR A 74 -0.76 -1.48 -6.20
N ALA A 75 -1.65 -1.30 -5.23
CA ALA A 75 -2.51 -2.39 -4.77
C ALA A 75 -3.89 -1.90 -4.35
N THR A 76 -4.90 -2.69 -4.68
CA THR A 76 -6.31 -2.45 -4.35
C THR A 76 -6.78 -3.51 -3.37
N ALA A 77 -7.49 -3.12 -2.31
CA ALA A 77 -8.30 -4.07 -1.56
C ALA A 77 -9.28 -4.78 -2.52
N LEU A 78 -9.27 -6.09 -2.43
CA LEU A 78 -10.19 -7.02 -3.04
C LEU A 78 -11.17 -7.53 -1.96
N PRO A 79 -12.12 -8.41 -2.33
CA PRO A 79 -13.34 -8.58 -1.56
C PRO A 79 -13.26 -9.57 -0.42
N ARG A 80 -14.14 -9.40 0.58
CA ARG A 80 -14.55 -10.48 1.49
C ARG A 80 -15.81 -11.17 1.00
N GLU A 81 -15.99 -12.41 1.44
CA GLU A 81 -17.13 -13.27 1.09
C GLU A 81 -18.52 -12.63 1.39
N ASP A 82 -18.60 -11.69 2.35
CA ASP A 82 -19.82 -10.98 2.73
C ASP A 82 -20.09 -9.66 1.96
N GLY A 83 -19.19 -9.24 1.06
CA GLY A 83 -19.28 -7.96 0.36
C GLY A 83 -18.78 -6.75 1.17
N ALA A 84 -18.04 -6.93 2.25
CA ALA A 84 -17.43 -5.82 3.00
C ALA A 84 -16.01 -5.51 2.51
N VAL A 85 -15.76 -4.29 2.02
CA VAL A 85 -14.38 -3.87 1.70
C VAL A 85 -13.63 -3.66 3.00
N PRO A 86 -12.47 -4.29 3.18
CA PRO A 86 -11.52 -3.79 4.16
C PRO A 86 -11.04 -2.42 3.72
N LEU A 87 -11.22 -1.41 4.57
CA LEU A 87 -10.52 -0.15 4.41
C LEU A 87 -9.01 -0.44 4.59
N VAL A 88 -8.22 -0.32 3.54
CA VAL A 88 -6.76 -0.56 3.59
C VAL A 88 -5.97 0.73 3.43
N GLN A 89 -4.90 0.87 4.21
CA GLN A 89 -3.89 1.92 4.07
C GLN A 89 -2.66 1.36 3.38
N THR A 90 -2.23 1.96 2.28
CA THR A 90 -1.02 1.52 1.56
C THR A 90 0.22 2.35 1.91
N ARG A 91 1.41 1.73 1.85
CA ARG A 91 2.72 2.38 2.09
C ARG A 91 3.76 1.80 1.14
N GLN A 92 4.37 2.63 0.30
CA GLN A 92 5.54 2.24 -0.49
C GLN A 92 6.83 2.47 0.34
N SER A 93 7.76 1.52 0.32
CA SER A 93 9.09 1.62 0.91
C SER A 93 10.10 0.98 -0.03
N GLY A 94 10.88 1.81 -0.74
CA GLY A 94 11.74 1.33 -1.82
C GLY A 94 10.92 0.64 -2.93
N PRO A 95 11.34 -0.54 -3.44
CA PRO A 95 10.58 -1.30 -4.42
C PRO A 95 9.34 -1.99 -3.83
N ASP A 96 9.16 -1.97 -2.50
CA ASP A 96 8.10 -2.72 -1.84
C ASP A 96 6.87 -1.90 -1.47
N LEU A 97 5.70 -2.48 -1.72
CA LEU A 97 4.40 -1.93 -1.38
C LEU A 97 3.79 -2.75 -0.24
N TYR A 98 3.24 -2.03 0.74
CA TYR A 98 2.53 -2.57 1.88
C TYR A 98 1.05 -2.15 1.84
N VAL A 99 0.15 -2.97 2.37
CA VAL A 99 -1.31 -2.78 2.37
C VAL A 99 -1.91 -3.22 3.71
N TYR A 100 -2.13 -2.28 4.62
CA TYR A 100 -2.60 -2.51 6.00
C TYR A 100 -4.12 -2.39 6.12
N PRO A 101 -4.88 -3.46 6.39
CA PRO A 101 -6.32 -3.36 6.62
C PRO A 101 -6.67 -2.72 7.96
N GLU A 102 -7.82 -2.06 8.04
CA GLU A 102 -8.37 -1.44 9.25
C GLU A 102 -8.49 -2.43 10.42
N SER A 103 -8.80 -3.69 10.13
CA SER A 103 -8.80 -4.80 11.09
C SER A 103 -7.41 -5.08 11.68
N ALA A 104 -6.33 -4.77 10.94
CA ALA A 104 -4.94 -4.86 11.37
C ALA A 104 -4.43 -3.65 12.14
N VAL A 105 -4.94 -2.44 11.87
CA VAL A 105 -4.40 -1.18 12.41
C VAL A 105 -4.25 -1.19 13.95
N PRO A 106 -5.24 -1.62 14.77
CA PRO A 106 -5.07 -1.67 16.22
C PRO A 106 -3.97 -2.64 16.69
N ALA A 107 -3.78 -3.73 15.96
CA ALA A 107 -2.82 -4.78 16.31
C ALA A 107 -1.39 -4.44 15.84
N LEU A 108 -1.26 -3.79 14.67
CA LEU A 108 -0.02 -3.16 14.21
C LEU A 108 0.41 -2.03 15.16
N ALA A 109 -0.51 -1.13 15.53
CA ALA A 109 -0.23 -0.02 16.44
C ALA A 109 0.11 -0.48 17.87
N ALA A 110 -0.43 -1.62 18.32
CA ALA A 110 -0.05 -2.26 19.59
C ALA A 110 1.27 -3.05 19.52
N GLY A 111 1.91 -3.16 18.35
CA GLY A 111 3.09 -3.98 18.11
C GLY A 111 2.84 -5.50 18.19
N THR A 112 1.57 -5.92 18.17
CA THR A 112 1.15 -7.32 18.31
C THR A 112 1.00 -8.05 16.98
N VAL A 113 1.23 -7.37 15.85
CA VAL A 113 1.29 -7.96 14.50
C VAL A 113 2.44 -7.31 13.73
N ASP A 114 3.07 -8.07 12.82
CA ASP A 114 4.17 -7.63 11.97
C ASP A 114 3.70 -6.96 10.69
N GLU A 115 4.40 -5.90 10.26
CA GLU A 115 4.01 -5.15 9.07
C GLU A 115 4.18 -5.93 7.77
N GLU A 116 4.99 -7.00 7.80
CA GLU A 116 5.37 -7.78 6.63
C GLU A 116 4.29 -8.74 6.16
N LEU A 117 3.35 -9.10 7.05
CA LEU A 117 2.08 -9.75 6.70
C LEU A 117 1.23 -8.94 5.73
N PHE A 118 1.63 -7.70 5.50
CA PHE A 118 0.97 -6.71 4.66
C PHE A 118 1.89 -6.20 3.54
N ASN A 119 3.13 -6.69 3.40
CA ASN A 119 4.03 -6.35 2.29
C ASN A 119 3.66 -7.15 1.04
N VAL A 120 2.84 -6.57 0.17
CA VAL A 120 2.16 -7.29 -0.90
C VAL A 120 3.09 -7.63 -2.07
N THR A 121 4.03 -6.76 -2.41
CA THR A 121 5.10 -7.06 -3.38
C THR A 121 6.12 -8.04 -2.82
N GLY A 122 6.42 -7.97 -1.53
CA GLY A 122 7.21 -8.96 -0.81
C GLY A 122 6.53 -10.33 -0.92
N LEU A 123 5.24 -10.40 -0.58
CA LEU A 123 4.41 -11.60 -0.68
C LEU A 123 4.35 -12.15 -2.11
N ILE A 124 4.24 -11.29 -3.14
CA ILE A 124 4.19 -11.71 -4.55
C ILE A 124 5.54 -12.14 -5.12
N ARG A 125 6.64 -11.44 -4.83
CA ARG A 125 7.98 -11.88 -5.25
C ARG A 125 8.32 -13.26 -4.66
N GLN A 126 7.74 -13.55 -3.51
CA GLN A 126 7.88 -14.83 -2.82
C GLN A 126 6.87 -15.89 -3.30
N GLY A 127 5.73 -15.49 -3.87
CA GLY A 127 4.71 -16.42 -4.37
C GLY A 127 3.70 -16.86 -3.31
N TYR A 128 3.20 -15.91 -2.52
CA TYR A 128 2.07 -16.07 -1.60
C TYR A 128 0.76 -15.48 -2.13
N ASP A 129 0.74 -14.99 -3.35
CA ASP A 129 -0.49 -14.70 -4.07
C ASP A 129 -1.42 -15.92 -4.17
N ASP A 130 -2.69 -15.64 -4.41
CA ASP A 130 -3.77 -16.62 -4.39
C ASP A 130 -3.71 -17.58 -5.59
N SER A 131 -3.02 -17.20 -6.66
CA SER A 131 -2.72 -18.09 -7.79
C SER A 131 -1.65 -19.14 -7.45
N ARG A 132 -0.87 -18.94 -6.37
CA ARG A 132 0.27 -19.78 -5.98
C ARG A 132 0.20 -20.39 -4.58
N THR A 133 -0.73 -19.99 -3.71
CA THR A 133 -0.99 -20.65 -2.41
C THR A 133 -2.37 -20.34 -1.82
N ASP A 134 -2.94 -21.28 -1.07
CA ASP A 134 -4.27 -21.21 -0.44
C ASP A 134 -4.23 -20.86 1.07
N SER A 135 -3.04 -20.71 1.65
CA SER A 135 -2.85 -20.34 3.05
C SER A 135 -1.77 -19.25 3.19
N VAL A 136 -1.92 -18.37 4.18
CA VAL A 136 -0.82 -17.50 4.63
C VAL A 136 -0.17 -18.18 5.83
N PRO A 137 1.12 -18.52 5.76
CA PRO A 137 1.84 -19.08 6.89
C PRO A 137 2.27 -17.99 7.88
N LEU A 138 2.13 -18.25 9.19
CA LEU A 138 2.21 -17.24 10.27
C LEU A 138 2.84 -17.76 11.57
N ILE A 139 3.19 -16.81 12.44
CA ILE A 139 3.96 -17.07 13.67
C ILE A 139 3.40 -16.26 14.84
N ALA A 140 2.65 -16.85 15.79
CA ALA A 140 2.18 -16.14 16.99
C ALA A 140 3.13 -16.34 18.19
N THR A 141 3.37 -15.29 18.99
CA THR A 141 4.22 -15.33 20.19
C THR A 141 3.45 -14.85 21.42
N TYR A 142 3.71 -15.38 22.62
CA TYR A 142 2.91 -15.11 23.84
C TYR A 142 3.74 -14.69 25.06
N THR A 143 3.09 -14.09 26.06
CA THR A 143 3.70 -13.66 27.33
C THR A 143 3.79 -14.81 28.36
N GLY A 144 4.72 -14.67 29.32
CA GLY A 144 5.34 -15.78 30.05
C GLY A 144 4.45 -16.67 30.93
N ASP A 145 3.31 -16.19 31.42
CA ASP A 145 2.35 -17.03 32.17
C ASP A 145 1.39 -17.79 31.26
N THR A 146 1.13 -17.27 30.06
CA THR A 146 0.23 -17.88 29.08
C THR A 146 0.94 -18.91 28.21
N ALA A 147 2.20 -18.64 27.84
CA ALA A 147 3.05 -19.60 27.12
C ALA A 147 3.18 -20.94 27.87
N ARG A 148 3.28 -20.91 29.21
CA ARG A 148 3.39 -22.12 30.06
C ARG A 148 2.11 -22.95 30.20
N ARG A 149 0.96 -22.47 29.72
CA ARG A 149 -0.35 -23.13 29.85
C ARG A 149 -0.89 -23.75 28.56
N ALA A 150 -0.05 -23.82 27.52
CA ALA A 150 -0.42 -24.21 26.15
C ALA A 150 -1.52 -23.29 25.55
N PRO A 151 -1.16 -22.26 24.78
CA PRO A 151 -2.13 -21.39 24.12
C PRO A 151 -3.15 -22.16 23.27
N LEU A 152 -4.39 -21.69 23.31
CA LEU A 152 -5.48 -22.22 22.47
C LEU A 152 -5.26 -21.78 21.03
N THR A 153 -5.34 -22.73 20.09
CA THR A 153 -5.25 -22.44 18.66
C THR A 153 -6.42 -21.53 18.24
N PRO A 154 -6.16 -20.39 17.56
CA PRO A 154 -7.22 -19.53 17.05
C PRO A 154 -8.07 -20.25 15.99
N ARG A 155 -9.39 -20.11 16.06
CA ARG A 155 -10.31 -20.71 15.07
C ARG A 155 -10.02 -20.18 13.67
N GLY A 156 -9.80 -21.05 12.68
CA GLY A 156 -9.53 -20.63 11.29
C GLY A 156 -8.07 -20.70 10.86
N ALA A 157 -7.14 -20.97 11.78
CA ALA A 157 -5.79 -21.43 11.45
C ALA A 157 -5.57 -22.87 11.90
N GLU A 158 -4.75 -23.59 11.14
CA GLU A 158 -4.24 -24.90 11.55
C GLU A 158 -3.11 -24.72 12.56
N ARG A 159 -3.09 -25.58 13.59
CA ARG A 159 -2.07 -25.52 14.64
C ARG A 159 -0.75 -26.07 14.10
N GLY A 160 0.23 -25.19 13.92
CA GLY A 160 1.61 -25.58 13.72
C GLY A 160 2.31 -26.05 14.98
N ALA A 161 3.59 -26.39 14.85
CA ALA A 161 4.37 -26.79 16.02
C ALA A 161 4.44 -25.69 17.09
N ALA A 162 4.65 -26.12 18.33
CA ALA A 162 4.80 -25.26 19.50
C ALA A 162 6.27 -24.90 19.72
N LEU A 163 6.51 -23.64 20.10
CA LEU A 163 7.78 -22.97 19.82
C LEU A 163 8.36 -22.35 21.08
N ASP A 164 8.65 -23.24 22.02
CA ASP A 164 8.84 -22.93 23.43
C ASP A 164 9.96 -21.91 23.68
N VAL A 165 10.98 -21.85 22.84
CA VAL A 165 12.14 -20.96 23.03
C VAL A 165 11.81 -19.46 22.86
N ILE A 166 10.69 -19.08 22.21
CA ILE A 166 10.17 -17.69 22.30
C ILE A 166 8.75 -17.63 22.88
N GLY A 167 8.24 -18.74 23.41
CA GLY A 167 6.83 -18.86 23.83
C GLY A 167 5.87 -18.71 22.66
N GLY A 168 6.20 -19.28 21.50
CA GLY A 168 5.44 -19.13 20.26
C GLY A 168 4.63 -20.36 19.84
N LEU A 169 3.78 -20.15 18.85
CA LEU A 169 2.96 -21.13 18.16
C LEU A 169 2.80 -20.65 16.71
N ALA A 170 3.23 -21.45 15.74
CA ALA A 170 3.01 -21.10 14.35
C ALA A 170 1.70 -21.68 13.81
N LEU A 171 1.23 -21.10 12.72
CA LEU A 171 -0.17 -21.08 12.34
C LEU A 171 -0.26 -20.93 10.81
N LYS A 172 -0.83 -21.91 10.10
CA LYS A 172 -1.31 -21.70 8.73
C LYS A 172 -2.70 -21.09 8.81
N ALA A 173 -2.83 -19.80 8.53
CA ALA A 173 -4.15 -19.22 8.28
C ALA A 173 -4.61 -19.66 6.90
N ASP A 174 -5.61 -20.53 6.85
CA ASP A 174 -6.37 -20.83 5.64
C ASP A 174 -6.94 -19.50 5.13
N LYS A 175 -6.62 -19.09 3.90
CA LYS A 175 -7.07 -17.81 3.35
C LYS A 175 -8.60 -17.69 3.33
N LYS A 176 -9.30 -18.83 3.20
CA LYS A 176 -10.77 -18.94 3.22
C LYS A 176 -11.35 -18.85 4.64
N LYS A 177 -10.50 -18.86 5.68
CA LYS A 177 -10.89 -18.71 7.09
C LYS A 177 -10.06 -17.63 7.82
N ALA A 178 -9.28 -16.84 7.09
CA ALA A 178 -8.36 -15.87 7.66
C ALA A 178 -9.10 -14.74 8.41
N ALA A 179 -10.36 -14.45 8.05
CA ALA A 179 -11.23 -13.55 8.83
C ALA A 179 -11.65 -14.14 10.19
N ASP A 180 -12.04 -15.43 10.24
CA ASP A 180 -12.34 -16.15 11.49
C ASP A 180 -11.10 -16.21 12.39
N PHE A 181 -9.94 -16.51 11.79
CA PHE A 181 -8.63 -16.51 12.43
C PHE A 181 -8.34 -15.16 13.07
N TRP A 182 -8.46 -14.09 12.28
CA TRP A 182 -8.18 -12.74 12.73
C TRP A 182 -9.11 -12.30 13.86
N ALA A 183 -10.41 -12.57 13.72
CA ALA A 183 -11.41 -12.23 14.72
C ALA A 183 -11.22 -13.02 16.03
N ASP A 184 -10.89 -14.31 15.95
CA ASP A 184 -10.60 -15.12 17.14
C ASP A 184 -9.31 -14.67 17.82
N LEU A 185 -8.28 -14.26 17.08
CA LEU A 185 -7.02 -13.78 17.64
C LEU A 185 -7.11 -12.38 18.28
N THR A 186 -7.89 -11.46 17.71
CA THR A 186 -7.86 -10.03 18.09
C THR A 186 -9.00 -9.56 19.00
N ALA A 187 -10.01 -10.39 19.27
CA ALA A 187 -11.18 -9.97 20.06
C ALA A 187 -10.84 -9.59 21.53
N PRO A 188 -11.47 -8.54 22.12
CA PRO A 188 -11.16 -8.04 23.48
C PRO A 188 -11.34 -9.01 24.66
N ARG A 189 -11.92 -10.19 24.43
CA ARG A 189 -12.05 -11.29 25.42
C ARG A 189 -11.61 -12.64 24.84
N SER A 190 -10.76 -12.61 23.82
CA SER A 190 -10.25 -13.84 23.21
C SER A 190 -9.49 -14.69 24.23
N ARG A 191 -9.70 -16.01 24.15
CA ARG A 191 -8.91 -17.01 24.89
C ARG A 191 -7.66 -17.44 24.12
N SER A 192 -7.68 -17.32 22.80
CA SER A 192 -6.59 -17.64 21.88
C SER A 192 -5.65 -16.45 21.66
N GLY A 193 -6.14 -15.21 21.76
CA GLY A 193 -5.35 -13.96 21.77
C GLY A 193 -4.91 -13.49 23.16
N SER A 194 -5.37 -14.13 24.24
CA SER A 194 -5.00 -13.75 25.60
C SER A 194 -3.48 -13.89 25.79
N GLY A 195 -2.81 -12.79 26.15
CA GLY A 195 -1.36 -12.76 26.32
C GLY A 195 -0.56 -12.86 25.02
N LEU A 196 -1.16 -12.68 23.83
CA LEU A 196 -0.42 -12.54 22.57
C LEU A 196 0.55 -11.36 22.65
N LYS A 197 1.79 -11.60 22.24
CA LYS A 197 2.91 -10.65 22.19
C LYS A 197 3.11 -10.09 20.77
N LYS A 198 3.27 -10.94 19.75
CA LYS A 198 3.33 -10.54 18.32
C LYS A 198 3.06 -11.70 17.34
N LEU A 199 2.37 -11.42 16.22
CA LEU A 199 2.12 -12.30 15.07
C LEU A 199 3.02 -11.90 13.87
N TRP A 200 3.69 -12.82 13.17
CA TRP A 200 4.65 -12.50 12.08
C TRP A 200 4.39 -13.22 10.75
N LEU A 201 4.92 -12.67 9.64
CA LEU A 201 4.96 -13.33 8.32
C LEU A 201 6.15 -14.29 8.22
N ASP A 202 5.91 -15.32 7.43
CA ASP A 202 6.69 -16.52 7.25
C ASP A 202 7.08 -16.53 5.72
N ARG A 203 8.37 -16.47 5.30
CA ARG A 203 8.86 -15.99 3.94
C ARG A 203 9.77 -16.92 3.04
N LYS A 204 9.61 -16.96 1.67
CA LYS A 204 10.29 -17.81 0.59
C LYS A 204 11.54 -17.19 -0.13
N VAL A 205 12.46 -18.02 -0.71
CA VAL A 205 13.74 -17.65 -1.43
C VAL A 205 14.25 -18.66 -2.53
N GLN A 206 15.48 -18.51 -3.14
CA GLN A 206 15.84 -18.72 -4.60
C GLN A 206 17.40 -18.87 -5.02
N ALA A 207 17.91 -19.78 -5.94
CA ALA A 207 19.19 -19.68 -6.82
C ALA A 207 19.44 -20.58 -8.16
N SER A 208 20.46 -20.34 -9.10
CA SER A 208 20.90 -21.17 -10.34
C SER A 208 22.42 -21.52 -10.85
N LEU A 209 23.10 -22.65 -10.51
CA LEU A 209 24.51 -23.17 -10.62
C LEU A 209 24.72 -23.85 -11.99
N ASP A 210 25.91 -23.63 -12.56
CA ASP A 210 26.73 -24.68 -13.18
C ASP A 210 28.23 -24.54 -12.87
N LYS A 211 28.62 -23.53 -12.06
CA LYS A 211 30.02 -23.04 -11.94
C LYS A 211 30.54 -22.75 -10.52
N SER A 212 29.68 -22.62 -9.52
CA SER A 212 30.09 -22.00 -8.25
C SER A 212 30.96 -22.85 -7.32
N THR A 213 30.82 -24.18 -7.31
CA THR A 213 31.68 -25.04 -6.46
C THR A 213 33.15 -25.01 -6.90
N LYS A 214 33.41 -24.82 -8.21
CA LYS A 214 34.76 -24.56 -8.74
C LYS A 214 35.25 -23.15 -8.43
N GLN A 215 34.36 -22.15 -8.48
CA GLN A 215 34.70 -20.76 -8.11
C GLN A 215 35.28 -20.69 -6.68
N VAL A 216 34.70 -21.46 -5.74
CA VAL A 216 35.20 -21.56 -4.35
C VAL A 216 36.33 -22.58 -4.14
N GLY A 217 36.74 -23.33 -5.16
CA GLY A 217 37.84 -24.30 -5.08
C GLY A 217 37.53 -25.58 -4.31
N ALA A 218 36.26 -25.99 -4.26
CA ALA A 218 35.84 -27.22 -3.57
C ALA A 218 36.42 -28.49 -4.24
N ASP A 219 36.59 -28.47 -5.57
CA ASP A 219 37.18 -29.57 -6.35
C ASP A 219 38.64 -29.86 -5.98
N LEU A 220 39.41 -28.83 -5.61
CA LEU A 220 40.77 -28.98 -5.08
C LEU A 220 40.80 -29.61 -3.68
N ALA A 221 39.79 -29.34 -2.85
CA ALA A 221 39.64 -29.99 -1.54
C ALA A 221 39.28 -31.48 -1.69
N TRP A 222 38.34 -31.82 -2.59
CA TRP A 222 37.99 -33.20 -2.90
C TRP A 222 39.20 -33.97 -3.44
N ALA A 223 39.98 -33.36 -4.34
CA ALA A 223 41.23 -33.95 -4.86
C ALA A 223 42.32 -34.13 -3.78
N ALA A 224 42.27 -33.37 -2.69
CA ALA A 224 43.13 -33.54 -1.52
C ALA A 224 42.58 -34.56 -0.50
N GLY A 225 41.42 -35.17 -0.76
CA GLY A 225 40.78 -36.16 0.11
C GLY A 225 39.82 -35.59 1.15
N TYR A 226 39.37 -34.33 0.99
CA TYR A 226 38.42 -33.68 1.91
C TYR A 226 37.12 -33.32 1.18
N ASP A 227 36.06 -34.03 1.51
CA ASP A 227 34.71 -33.96 0.94
C ASP A 227 33.60 -33.83 2.01
N GLY A 228 33.98 -33.64 3.27
CA GLY A 228 33.08 -33.57 4.42
C GLY A 228 32.81 -34.92 5.10
N THR A 229 33.31 -36.06 4.59
CA THR A 229 33.11 -37.39 5.21
C THR A 229 33.44 -37.40 6.70
N GLY A 230 32.48 -37.80 7.52
CA GLY A 230 32.61 -37.88 8.98
C GLY A 230 32.23 -36.59 9.74
N THR A 231 31.58 -35.63 9.08
CA THR A 231 31.00 -34.43 9.71
C THR A 231 29.50 -34.36 9.49
N LYS A 232 28.77 -33.72 10.40
CA LYS A 232 27.32 -33.51 10.34
C LYS A 232 26.99 -32.05 10.01
N VAL A 233 26.20 -31.81 8.96
CA VAL A 233 25.66 -30.48 8.64
C VAL A 233 24.15 -30.45 8.83
N ALA A 234 23.67 -29.66 9.79
CA ALA A 234 22.27 -29.35 9.91
C ALA A 234 21.87 -28.28 8.89
N VAL A 235 20.85 -28.56 8.09
CA VAL A 235 20.23 -27.60 7.17
C VAL A 235 18.88 -27.23 7.75
N LEU A 236 18.77 -25.99 8.23
CA LEU A 236 17.55 -25.45 8.81
C LEU A 236 16.81 -24.63 7.75
N ASP A 237 15.90 -25.29 7.05
CA ASP A 237 15.30 -24.77 5.81
C ASP A 237 13.89 -25.39 5.54
N THR A 238 13.41 -25.45 4.29
CA THR A 238 12.06 -25.92 3.89
C THR A 238 11.88 -27.44 3.87
N GLY A 239 12.81 -28.19 4.46
CA GLY A 239 12.88 -29.66 4.40
C GLY A 239 13.86 -30.16 3.35
N ALA A 240 13.73 -31.41 2.90
CA ALA A 240 14.41 -31.91 1.71
C ALA A 240 13.68 -33.08 1.05
N ASP A 241 13.69 -33.13 -0.28
CA ASP A 241 13.32 -34.32 -1.08
C ASP A 241 14.39 -35.41 -0.89
N ALA A 242 14.11 -36.33 0.04
CA ALA A 242 15.00 -37.42 0.40
C ALA A 242 15.12 -38.50 -0.70
N GLU A 243 14.20 -38.51 -1.65
CA GLU A 243 14.21 -39.41 -2.81
C GLU A 243 14.97 -38.84 -4.02
N HIS A 244 15.37 -37.56 -3.97
CA HIS A 244 16.16 -36.95 -5.03
C HIS A 244 17.50 -37.68 -5.18
N PRO A 245 17.96 -38.07 -6.39
CA PRO A 245 19.17 -38.88 -6.55
C PRO A 245 20.43 -38.30 -5.88
N ASP A 246 20.51 -36.97 -5.80
CA ASP A 246 21.64 -36.28 -5.15
C ASP A 246 21.60 -36.33 -3.62
N LEU A 247 20.44 -36.60 -3.00
CA LEU A 247 20.22 -36.64 -1.55
C LEU A 247 19.88 -38.04 -1.02
N GLN A 248 19.57 -38.99 -1.91
CA GLN A 248 19.21 -40.36 -1.56
C GLN A 248 20.30 -41.02 -0.69
N GLY A 249 19.94 -41.41 0.53
CA GLY A 249 20.85 -42.01 1.51
C GLY A 249 21.85 -41.04 2.17
N ARG A 250 21.66 -39.71 2.04
CA ARG A 250 22.54 -38.68 2.62
C ARG A 250 21.96 -38.01 3.87
N ILE A 251 20.65 -38.08 4.06
CA ILE A 251 19.95 -37.52 5.22
C ILE A 251 19.93 -38.57 6.34
N THR A 252 20.61 -38.29 7.45
CA THR A 252 20.78 -39.24 8.57
C THR A 252 19.84 -38.97 9.74
N ALA A 253 19.35 -37.74 9.88
CA ALA A 253 18.22 -37.40 10.71
C ALA A 253 17.40 -36.29 10.03
N SER A 254 16.10 -36.26 10.30
CA SER A 254 15.20 -35.23 9.79
C SER A 254 14.11 -34.98 10.82
N GLU A 255 13.92 -33.72 11.21
CA GLU A 255 12.90 -33.31 12.17
C GLU A 255 12.10 -32.16 11.58
N ASN A 256 10.77 -32.23 11.70
CA ASN A 256 9.90 -31.17 11.22
C ASN A 256 9.50 -30.27 12.38
N PHE A 257 10.17 -29.12 12.47
CA PHE A 257 9.77 -28.08 13.39
C PHE A 257 8.50 -27.40 12.93
N THR A 258 8.06 -27.50 11.67
CA THR A 258 6.96 -26.69 11.15
C THR A 258 5.55 -27.28 11.31
N ASP A 259 4.57 -26.57 10.76
CA ASP A 259 3.17 -27.01 10.55
C ASP A 259 2.97 -27.87 9.29
N SER A 260 4.05 -28.30 8.64
CA SER A 260 3.97 -29.23 7.50
C SER A 260 3.67 -30.65 7.99
N ALA A 261 3.23 -31.55 7.11
CA ALA A 261 2.90 -32.92 7.53
C ALA A 261 4.14 -33.76 7.90
N ASP A 262 5.30 -33.40 7.33
CA ASP A 262 6.55 -34.15 7.32
C ASP A 262 7.72 -33.21 6.97
N THR A 263 8.92 -33.77 6.82
CA THR A 263 10.13 -33.06 6.39
C THR A 263 10.31 -32.99 4.86
N GLU A 264 9.36 -33.49 4.08
CA GLU A 264 9.41 -33.48 2.61
C GLU A 264 9.30 -32.04 2.10
N ASP A 265 10.05 -31.69 1.07
CA ASP A 265 10.21 -30.28 0.66
C ASP A 265 9.35 -29.90 -0.54
N ARG A 266 8.11 -29.49 -0.26
CA ARG A 266 7.16 -29.08 -1.30
C ARG A 266 7.46 -27.69 -1.89
N GLN A 267 8.34 -26.90 -1.27
CA GLN A 267 8.82 -25.63 -1.83
C GLN A 267 9.99 -25.89 -2.80
N GLY A 268 10.94 -26.72 -2.38
CA GLY A 268 12.18 -27.07 -3.05
C GLY A 268 13.41 -26.24 -2.62
N HIS A 269 13.30 -25.34 -1.64
CA HIS A 269 14.41 -24.45 -1.24
C HIS A 269 15.42 -25.20 -0.35
N GLY A 270 14.94 -25.96 0.63
CA GLY A 270 15.76 -26.76 1.53
C GLY A 270 16.44 -27.92 0.81
N THR A 271 15.77 -28.58 -0.14
CA THR A 271 16.35 -29.57 -1.07
C THR A 271 17.53 -28.98 -1.82
N HIS A 272 17.33 -27.76 -2.31
CA HIS A 272 18.32 -27.02 -3.07
C HIS A 272 19.49 -26.55 -2.18
N VAL A 273 19.23 -26.03 -0.98
CA VAL A 273 20.26 -25.64 -0.01
C VAL A 273 21.04 -26.87 0.45
N ALA A 274 20.37 -27.96 0.83
CA ALA A 274 20.97 -29.22 1.27
C ALA A 274 21.84 -29.89 0.20
N SER A 275 21.39 -29.87 -1.06
CA SER A 275 22.22 -30.38 -2.17
C SER A 275 23.36 -29.44 -2.55
N THR A 276 23.24 -28.12 -2.33
CA THR A 276 24.38 -27.19 -2.41
C THR A 276 25.42 -27.46 -1.31
N VAL A 277 24.97 -27.83 -0.09
CA VAL A 277 25.86 -28.28 0.99
C VAL A 277 26.53 -29.59 0.61
N GLY A 278 25.79 -30.67 0.37
CA GLY A 278 26.33 -32.04 0.36
C GLY A 278 25.70 -33.02 -0.63
N GLY A 279 25.07 -32.51 -1.68
CA GLY A 279 24.48 -33.32 -2.75
C GLY A 279 25.54 -34.10 -3.55
N SER A 280 25.28 -35.37 -3.84
CA SER A 280 26.22 -36.29 -4.49
C SER A 280 26.46 -35.99 -5.98
N GLY A 281 25.60 -35.19 -6.61
CA GLY A 281 25.61 -34.92 -8.04
C GLY A 281 25.15 -36.10 -8.91
N ALA A 282 24.55 -37.15 -8.33
CA ALA A 282 24.20 -38.39 -9.05
C ALA A 282 23.28 -38.16 -10.26
N ALA A 283 22.33 -37.23 -10.21
CA ALA A 283 21.44 -36.92 -11.33
C ALA A 283 22.13 -36.18 -12.49
N SER A 284 23.41 -35.79 -12.35
CA SER A 284 24.20 -35.08 -13.36
C SER A 284 25.55 -35.73 -13.69
N ASP A 285 25.73 -37.02 -13.38
CA ASP A 285 27.01 -37.74 -13.47
C ASP A 285 28.14 -37.08 -12.64
N GLY A 286 27.78 -36.44 -11.52
CA GLY A 286 28.71 -35.75 -10.64
C GLY A 286 29.14 -34.36 -11.12
N LYS A 287 28.38 -33.70 -12.00
CA LYS A 287 28.66 -32.32 -12.43
C LYS A 287 28.18 -31.29 -11.38
N ASN A 288 26.99 -31.49 -10.83
CA ASN A 288 26.34 -30.58 -9.87
C ASN A 288 26.47 -31.07 -8.42
N LYS A 289 27.71 -31.40 -8.00
CA LYS A 289 27.97 -31.78 -6.60
C LYS A 289 27.89 -30.57 -5.68
N GLY A 290 27.37 -30.78 -4.46
CA GLY A 290 27.52 -29.85 -3.34
C GLY A 290 28.97 -29.73 -2.87
N VAL A 291 29.28 -28.76 -2.01
CA VAL A 291 30.65 -28.48 -1.55
C VAL A 291 31.23 -29.59 -0.67
N ALA A 292 30.40 -30.28 0.10
CA ALA A 292 30.74 -31.36 1.04
C ALA A 292 29.96 -32.66 0.72
N PRO A 293 30.20 -33.31 -0.44
CA PRO A 293 29.38 -34.43 -0.92
C PRO A 293 29.52 -35.72 -0.09
N GLY A 294 30.38 -35.75 0.93
CA GLY A 294 30.52 -36.84 1.91
C GLY A 294 29.96 -36.54 3.32
N ALA A 295 29.56 -35.29 3.63
CA ALA A 295 29.04 -34.93 4.97
C ALA A 295 27.63 -35.49 5.23
N ASP A 296 27.32 -35.93 6.45
CA ASP A 296 25.98 -36.37 6.81
C ASP A 296 25.04 -35.17 6.96
N LEU A 297 23.85 -35.24 6.35
CA LEU A 297 22.88 -34.14 6.37
C LEU A 297 21.82 -34.38 7.45
N LEU A 298 21.64 -33.40 8.34
CA LEU A 298 20.53 -33.35 9.28
C LEU A 298 19.53 -32.32 8.75
N VAL A 299 18.30 -32.72 8.43
CA VAL A 299 17.31 -31.82 7.81
C VAL A 299 16.32 -31.36 8.85
N GLY A 300 16.54 -30.16 9.39
CA GLY A 300 15.59 -29.49 10.27
C GLY A 300 14.64 -28.66 9.44
N LYS A 301 13.41 -29.13 9.23
CA LYS A 301 12.40 -28.33 8.53
C LYS A 301 11.88 -27.24 9.47
N VAL A 302 12.55 -26.08 9.46
CA VAL A 302 12.17 -24.89 10.23
C VAL A 302 11.44 -23.86 9.38
N LEU A 303 11.46 -24.04 8.05
CA LEU A 303 10.61 -23.33 7.11
C LEU A 303 9.54 -24.32 6.60
N ASN A 304 8.27 -23.94 6.47
CA ASN A 304 7.21 -24.88 6.07
C ASN A 304 7.15 -25.10 4.54
N ASP A 305 6.16 -25.86 4.05
CA ASP A 305 5.86 -26.01 2.61
C ASP A 305 5.54 -24.68 1.91
N GLY A 306 5.02 -23.71 2.68
CA GLY A 306 4.92 -22.31 2.26
C GLY A 306 6.26 -21.61 2.16
N GLY A 307 7.39 -22.28 2.41
CA GLY A 307 8.74 -21.76 2.28
C GLY A 307 9.24 -20.94 3.47
N SER A 308 8.57 -21.06 4.61
CA SER A 308 8.41 -19.95 5.54
C SER A 308 8.74 -20.31 6.99
N GLY A 309 9.51 -19.48 7.73
CA GLY A 309 10.04 -19.85 9.05
C GLY A 309 9.69 -19.01 10.26
N ALA A 310 8.99 -19.62 11.24
CA ALA A 310 8.83 -19.04 12.56
C ALA A 310 10.17 -18.78 13.22
N ALA A 311 10.38 -17.58 13.73
CA ALA A 311 11.55 -17.23 14.53
C ALA A 311 11.86 -18.31 15.59
N SER A 312 10.84 -18.99 16.12
CA SER A 312 10.99 -20.08 17.09
C SER A 312 10.81 -21.51 16.55
N TRP A 313 10.37 -21.73 15.31
CA TRP A 313 10.70 -22.97 14.57
C TRP A 313 12.20 -22.99 14.34
N ILE A 314 12.72 -21.86 13.87
CA ILE A 314 14.12 -21.60 13.61
C ILE A 314 14.92 -21.83 14.89
N ILE A 315 14.57 -21.19 16.01
CA ILE A 315 15.32 -21.40 17.27
C ILE A 315 15.17 -22.82 17.82
N ALA A 316 14.00 -23.47 17.70
CA ALA A 316 13.87 -24.88 18.08
C ALA A 316 14.76 -25.79 17.23
N GLY A 317 14.84 -25.54 15.92
CA GLY A 317 15.77 -26.22 15.01
C GLY A 317 17.24 -25.90 15.28
N MET A 318 17.57 -24.67 15.70
CA MET A 318 18.93 -24.29 16.13
C MET A 318 19.35 -25.07 17.38
N GLN A 319 18.45 -25.20 18.35
CA GLN A 319 18.67 -26.03 19.54
C GLN A 319 18.79 -27.51 19.17
N TRP A 320 17.86 -28.04 18.36
CA TRP A 320 17.89 -29.43 17.90
C TRP A 320 19.16 -29.78 17.13
N ALA A 321 19.66 -28.89 16.28
CA ALA A 321 20.90 -29.08 15.54
C ALA A 321 22.10 -29.20 16.49
N VAL A 322 22.14 -28.38 17.54
CA VAL A 322 23.14 -28.48 18.62
C VAL A 322 22.98 -29.79 19.39
N ASP A 323 21.75 -30.18 19.73
CA ASP A 323 21.44 -31.40 20.50
C ASP A 323 21.74 -32.69 19.72
N HIS A 324 21.72 -32.64 18.38
CA HIS A 324 22.12 -33.73 17.48
C HIS A 324 23.62 -33.69 17.11
N GLU A 325 24.38 -32.81 17.77
CA GLU A 325 25.82 -32.62 17.63
C GLU A 325 26.22 -32.23 16.19
N ALA A 326 25.46 -31.35 15.54
CA ALA A 326 25.85 -30.81 14.24
C ALA A 326 27.16 -30.01 14.36
N ASP A 327 28.13 -30.30 13.49
CA ASP A 327 29.36 -29.50 13.38
C ASP A 327 29.06 -28.10 12.79
N VAL A 328 28.08 -28.04 11.89
CA VAL A 328 27.71 -26.85 11.15
C VAL A 328 26.19 -26.76 11.02
N VAL A 329 25.63 -25.56 11.19
CA VAL A 329 24.22 -25.26 10.94
C VAL A 329 24.12 -24.24 9.81
N SER A 330 23.57 -24.66 8.66
CA SER A 330 23.27 -23.80 7.53
C SER A 330 21.88 -23.19 7.71
N MET A 331 21.82 -21.86 7.74
CA MET A 331 20.60 -21.07 7.97
C MET A 331 20.43 -20.05 6.85
N SER A 332 19.77 -20.47 5.78
CA SER A 332 19.58 -19.70 4.55
C SER A 332 18.37 -18.76 4.62
N LEU A 333 18.18 -18.15 5.80
CA LEU A 333 16.99 -17.44 6.26
C LEU A 333 17.37 -16.16 7.03
N GLY A 334 16.40 -15.28 7.26
CA GLY A 334 16.58 -14.09 8.09
C GLY A 334 15.31 -13.26 8.25
N SER A 335 15.38 -12.22 9.09
CA SER A 335 14.27 -11.27 9.31
C SER A 335 14.01 -10.45 8.06
N ALA A 336 12.74 -10.06 7.94
CA ALA A 336 12.22 -9.38 6.77
C ALA A 336 12.78 -7.97 6.54
N GLU A 337 13.04 -7.27 7.65
CA GLU A 337 13.67 -5.95 7.76
C GLU A 337 14.91 -6.04 8.68
N PRO A 338 15.84 -5.05 8.62
CA PRO A 338 16.96 -4.96 9.55
C PRO A 338 16.48 -4.68 10.98
N THR A 339 17.10 -5.32 11.97
CA THR A 339 16.79 -5.13 13.40
C THR A 339 17.98 -4.52 14.14
N ASP A 340 17.75 -4.02 15.36
CA ASP A 340 18.83 -3.65 16.29
C ASP A 340 19.59 -4.85 16.87
N CYS A 341 19.30 -6.07 16.39
CA CYS A 341 19.84 -7.35 16.84
C CYS A 341 19.50 -7.73 18.29
N THR A 342 18.52 -7.08 18.92
CA THR A 342 18.00 -7.46 20.24
C THR A 342 16.79 -8.39 20.16
N ASP A 343 16.38 -8.78 18.95
CA ASP A 343 15.26 -9.69 18.71
C ASP A 343 15.55 -11.13 19.19
N PRO A 344 14.52 -11.94 19.50
CA PRO A 344 14.71 -13.28 20.07
C PRO A 344 15.56 -14.24 19.24
N MET A 345 15.56 -14.09 17.91
CA MET A 345 16.32 -14.96 17.00
C MET A 345 17.80 -14.56 16.99
N SER A 346 18.12 -13.25 17.02
CA SER A 346 19.47 -12.76 17.26
C SER A 346 20.00 -13.15 18.65
N LEU A 347 19.17 -13.08 19.69
CA LEU A 347 19.57 -13.48 21.05
C LEU A 347 19.86 -14.97 21.15
N ALA A 348 19.00 -15.82 20.59
CA ALA A 348 19.23 -17.27 20.55
C ALA A 348 20.45 -17.65 19.69
N ALA A 349 20.64 -17.01 18.54
CA ALA A 349 21.85 -17.15 17.72
C ALA A 349 23.12 -16.77 18.50
N THR A 350 23.05 -15.70 19.30
CA THR A 350 24.15 -15.23 20.16
C THR A 350 24.45 -16.23 21.28
N GLU A 351 23.44 -16.88 21.87
CA GLU A 351 23.63 -17.87 22.93
C GLU A 351 24.16 -19.20 22.38
N LEU A 352 23.47 -19.78 21.39
CA LEU A 352 23.84 -21.06 20.79
C LEU A 352 25.17 -20.97 20.02
N GLY A 353 25.49 -19.81 19.45
CA GLY A 353 26.78 -19.51 18.82
C GLY A 353 28.00 -19.50 19.77
N LYS A 354 27.79 -19.62 21.09
CA LYS A 354 28.85 -19.88 22.08
C LYS A 354 29.24 -21.35 22.17
N ASN A 355 28.46 -22.26 21.57
CA ASN A 355 28.82 -23.67 21.46
C ASN A 355 30.20 -23.77 20.78
N LYS A 356 31.07 -24.65 21.31
CA LYS A 356 32.44 -24.78 20.83
C LYS A 356 32.55 -25.67 19.59
N ASP A 357 31.57 -26.52 19.34
CA ASP A 357 31.64 -27.58 18.35
C ASP A 357 30.73 -27.27 17.14
N THR A 358 29.60 -26.60 17.37
CA THR A 358 28.61 -26.22 16.34
C THR A 358 28.81 -24.80 15.79
N LEU A 359 29.06 -24.66 14.49
CA LEU A 359 29.13 -23.36 13.79
C LEU A 359 27.83 -22.99 13.08
N PHE A 360 27.17 -21.91 13.50
CA PHE A 360 26.05 -21.31 12.78
C PHE A 360 26.54 -20.45 11.61
N VAL A 361 26.08 -20.78 10.40
CA VAL A 361 26.38 -20.09 9.14
C VAL A 361 25.06 -19.54 8.59
N VAL A 362 24.93 -18.21 8.51
CA VAL A 362 23.66 -17.50 8.34
C VAL A 362 23.70 -16.56 7.14
N ALA A 363 22.61 -16.42 6.40
CA ALA A 363 22.49 -15.45 5.32
C ALA A 363 22.57 -13.99 5.84
N ALA A 364 23.16 -13.08 5.06
CA ALA A 364 23.16 -11.65 5.40
C ALA A 364 21.79 -10.97 5.24
N GLY A 365 20.94 -11.52 4.35
CA GLY A 365 19.71 -10.89 3.87
C GLY A 365 19.83 -10.44 2.41
N ASN A 366 18.69 -10.11 1.80
CA ASN A 366 18.59 -9.70 0.39
C ASN A 366 18.04 -8.26 0.25
N LEU A 367 18.42 -7.37 1.17
CA LEU A 367 17.91 -5.99 1.29
C LEU A 367 18.90 -4.91 0.78
N GLY A 368 19.97 -5.31 0.08
CA GLY A 368 20.85 -4.38 -0.64
C GLY A 368 20.13 -3.64 -1.78
N PRO A 369 20.69 -2.55 -2.33
CA PRO A 369 22.09 -2.13 -2.20
C PRO A 369 22.39 -1.12 -1.07
N SER A 370 21.40 -0.73 -0.26
CA SER A 370 21.62 0.20 0.86
C SER A 370 22.53 -0.41 1.92
N LEU A 371 23.33 0.44 2.57
CA LEU A 371 24.07 0.07 3.78
C LEU A 371 23.12 -0.15 4.96
N ASN A 372 23.60 -0.79 6.02
CA ASN A 372 22.84 -1.04 7.25
C ASN A 372 21.60 -1.95 7.04
N THR A 373 21.73 -2.93 6.14
CA THR A 373 20.63 -3.81 5.69
C THR A 373 20.77 -5.27 6.11
N VAL A 374 21.74 -5.60 6.98
CA VAL A 374 21.91 -6.95 7.53
C VAL A 374 20.83 -7.26 8.56
N SER A 375 20.14 -8.39 8.36
CA SER A 375 18.98 -8.84 9.14
C SER A 375 19.34 -9.82 10.26
N SER A 376 18.41 -10.08 11.19
CA SER A 376 18.50 -11.19 12.16
C SER A 376 18.38 -12.55 11.46
N PRO A 377 18.99 -13.66 11.94
CA PRO A 377 20.02 -13.72 12.97
C PRO A 377 21.41 -13.36 12.43
N GLY A 378 21.54 -13.03 11.14
CA GLY A 378 22.82 -12.67 10.51
C GLY A 378 23.52 -11.48 11.16
N CYS A 379 22.80 -10.60 11.83
CA CYS A 379 23.40 -9.49 12.57
C CYS A 379 23.88 -9.85 13.98
N ALA A 380 23.60 -11.06 14.47
CA ALA A 380 24.02 -11.54 15.79
C ALA A 380 25.56 -11.72 15.91
N PRO A 381 26.14 -11.44 17.09
CA PRO A 381 27.48 -11.88 17.44
C PRO A 381 27.62 -13.42 17.40
N GLY A 382 28.86 -13.91 17.20
CA GLY A 382 29.17 -15.33 17.24
C GLY A 382 28.92 -16.10 15.93
N VAL A 383 27.77 -15.91 15.28
CA VAL A 383 27.45 -16.59 13.99
C VAL A 383 28.29 -16.08 12.82
N LEU A 384 28.48 -16.89 11.77
CA LEU A 384 29.18 -16.54 10.54
C LEU A 384 28.19 -16.08 9.47
N THR A 385 28.21 -14.79 9.12
CA THR A 385 27.22 -14.20 8.22
C THR A 385 27.74 -14.05 6.79
N VAL A 386 26.92 -14.44 5.81
CA VAL A 386 27.33 -14.67 4.42
C VAL A 386 26.62 -13.73 3.44
N GLY A 387 27.40 -12.89 2.75
CA GLY A 387 26.97 -12.09 1.60
C GLY A 387 27.06 -12.85 0.28
N ALA A 388 26.44 -12.33 -0.79
CA ALA A 388 26.41 -12.96 -2.11
C ALA A 388 27.29 -12.22 -3.13
N VAL A 389 28.06 -12.98 -3.90
CA VAL A 389 28.65 -12.54 -5.18
C VAL A 389 28.03 -13.29 -6.35
N ASP A 390 28.23 -12.78 -7.55
CA ASP A 390 27.98 -13.48 -8.80
C ASP A 390 29.19 -14.32 -9.25
N ARG A 391 29.11 -14.87 -10.47
CA ARG A 391 30.15 -15.69 -11.10
C ARG A 391 31.43 -14.91 -11.46
N ASP A 392 31.35 -13.59 -11.51
CA ASP A 392 32.39 -12.66 -11.92
C ASP A 392 32.98 -11.95 -10.67
N ASP A 393 32.79 -12.55 -9.49
CA ASP A 393 33.22 -12.12 -8.15
C ASP A 393 32.65 -10.75 -7.70
N SER A 394 31.63 -10.21 -8.38
CA SER A 394 31.01 -8.92 -8.04
C SER A 394 29.90 -9.10 -7.00
N THR A 395 29.80 -8.17 -6.04
CA THR A 395 28.71 -8.18 -5.04
C THR A 395 27.35 -8.17 -5.71
N ALA A 396 26.49 -9.12 -5.36
CA ALA A 396 25.11 -9.15 -5.84
C ALA A 396 24.37 -7.88 -5.39
N ASN A 397 23.64 -7.21 -6.28
CA ASN A 397 22.95 -5.95 -5.96
C ASN A 397 22.00 -6.08 -4.75
N PHE A 398 21.31 -7.23 -4.65
CA PHE A 398 20.43 -7.54 -3.53
C PHE A 398 21.15 -7.88 -2.22
N SER A 399 22.45 -8.23 -2.23
CA SER A 399 23.12 -8.72 -1.02
C SER A 399 23.08 -7.64 0.06
N SER A 400 22.49 -7.94 1.22
CA SER A 400 22.48 -7.04 2.36
C SER A 400 23.91 -6.64 2.75
N ARG A 401 24.08 -5.37 3.09
CA ARG A 401 25.37 -4.72 3.34
C ARG A 401 25.40 -4.18 4.76
N GLY A 402 26.56 -4.31 5.38
CA GLY A 402 26.76 -3.85 6.75
C GLY A 402 26.94 -2.34 6.88
N PRO A 403 27.28 -1.90 8.11
CA PRO A 403 27.25 -2.71 9.34
C PRO A 403 25.83 -3.08 9.82
N ALA A 404 25.67 -3.59 11.04
CA ALA A 404 24.33 -3.73 11.63
C ALA A 404 23.79 -2.35 12.08
N ILE A 405 22.53 -2.04 11.75
CA ILE A 405 21.93 -0.69 11.73
C ILE A 405 21.93 0.11 13.04
N VAL A 406 22.22 -0.53 14.19
CA VAL A 406 22.34 0.13 15.51
C VAL A 406 23.66 -0.16 16.20
N SER A 407 24.14 -1.40 16.15
CA SER A 407 25.36 -1.80 16.86
C SER A 407 26.65 -1.44 16.09
N HIS A 408 26.53 -1.00 14.84
CA HIS A 408 27.64 -0.76 13.91
C HIS A 408 28.61 -1.94 13.77
N THR A 409 28.15 -3.15 14.12
CA THR A 409 28.95 -4.37 14.07
C THR A 409 29.12 -4.81 12.61
N LEU A 410 30.36 -5.09 12.22
CA LEU A 410 30.68 -5.47 10.85
C LEU A 410 30.06 -6.83 10.50
N LYS A 411 29.25 -6.81 9.45
CA LYS A 411 28.62 -7.94 8.75
C LYS A 411 28.49 -7.57 7.25
N PRO A 412 28.31 -8.52 6.32
CA PRO A 412 28.65 -9.93 6.47
C PRO A 412 30.15 -10.11 6.76
N GLU A 413 30.54 -11.29 7.24
CA GLU A 413 31.94 -11.59 7.56
C GLU A 413 32.66 -12.29 6.39
N ILE A 414 31.91 -12.87 5.45
CA ILE A 414 32.42 -13.49 4.22
C ILE A 414 31.39 -13.37 3.10
N ALA A 415 31.81 -13.45 1.85
CA ALA A 415 30.90 -13.65 0.72
C ALA A 415 31.12 -15.00 0.03
N ALA A 416 30.08 -15.52 -0.62
CA ALA A 416 30.17 -16.70 -1.47
C ALA A 416 29.24 -16.55 -2.69
N PRO A 417 29.39 -17.38 -3.74
CA PRO A 417 28.51 -17.32 -4.91
C PRO A 417 27.05 -17.54 -4.49
N GLY A 418 26.17 -16.59 -4.84
CA GLY A 418 24.75 -16.58 -4.48
C GLY A 418 23.81 -16.12 -5.60
N VAL A 419 24.32 -15.32 -6.54
CA VAL A 419 23.64 -15.17 -7.85
C VAL A 419 23.91 -16.45 -8.62
N ALA A 420 22.85 -17.08 -9.12
CA ALA A 420 22.99 -18.25 -9.97
C ALA A 420 23.77 -19.44 -9.32
N ILE A 421 23.14 -20.10 -8.31
CA ILE A 421 23.48 -21.41 -7.65
C ILE A 421 22.30 -22.44 -7.67
N SER A 422 22.37 -23.66 -8.25
CA SER A 422 21.32 -24.57 -8.78
C SER A 422 21.67 -25.95 -8.32
N ALA A 423 20.91 -26.42 -7.37
CA ALA A 423 21.08 -27.75 -6.89
C ALA A 423 19.80 -28.52 -7.17
N ALA A 424 19.61 -29.62 -6.46
CA ALA A 424 18.47 -30.50 -6.63
C ALA A 424 17.15 -29.71 -6.61
N ALA A 425 16.28 -30.02 -7.56
CA ALA A 425 14.90 -29.58 -7.57
C ALA A 425 14.05 -30.64 -6.86
N ALA A 426 13.27 -30.25 -5.84
CA ALA A 426 12.33 -31.18 -5.21
C ALA A 426 11.31 -31.71 -6.21
N GLY A 427 11.03 -33.02 -6.16
CA GLY A 427 10.25 -33.75 -7.17
C GLY A 427 10.94 -33.89 -8.54
N GLY A 428 12.07 -33.20 -8.76
CA GLY A 428 12.81 -33.19 -10.02
C GLY A 428 13.54 -34.49 -10.27
N ARG A 429 13.38 -35.07 -11.46
CA ARG A 429 14.10 -36.27 -11.90
C ARG A 429 14.50 -36.11 -13.37
N GLY A 430 15.54 -36.81 -13.82
CA GLY A 430 16.03 -36.73 -15.19
C GLY A 430 16.38 -35.30 -15.62
N SER A 431 15.82 -34.81 -16.73
CA SER A 431 16.07 -33.46 -17.24
C SER A 431 15.54 -32.32 -16.37
N GLN A 432 14.70 -32.61 -15.36
CA GLN A 432 14.16 -31.64 -14.40
C GLN A 432 14.80 -31.77 -13.00
N ALA A 433 15.90 -32.50 -12.85
CA ALA A 433 16.55 -32.74 -11.55
C ALA A 433 17.19 -31.50 -10.91
N TYR A 434 17.36 -30.39 -11.65
CA TYR A 434 18.06 -29.19 -11.17
C TYR A 434 17.26 -27.93 -11.52
N ARG A 435 17.21 -26.94 -10.61
CA ARG A 435 16.42 -25.69 -10.80
C ARG A 435 17.17 -24.40 -10.48
N SER A 436 16.64 -23.29 -11.01
CA SER A 436 17.38 -22.04 -11.25
C SER A 436 16.58 -20.77 -10.88
N MET A 437 17.18 -19.81 -10.17
CA MET A 437 16.59 -18.74 -9.31
C MET A 437 17.77 -17.74 -8.86
N SER A 438 17.73 -16.85 -7.81
CA SER A 438 18.95 -16.16 -7.16
C SER A 438 18.83 -15.59 -5.70
N GLY A 439 19.89 -15.65 -4.82
CA GLY A 439 19.87 -15.13 -3.41
C GLY A 439 21.08 -15.42 -2.44
N THR A 440 21.23 -14.67 -1.31
CA THR A 440 22.25 -14.95 -0.23
C THR A 440 22.02 -16.28 0.49
N SER A 441 20.77 -16.74 0.50
CA SER A 441 20.34 -18.09 0.88
C SER A 441 21.09 -19.21 0.16
N MET A 442 21.80 -18.94 -0.95
CA MET A 442 22.64 -19.95 -1.61
C MET A 442 24.14 -19.64 -1.63
N ALA A 443 24.54 -18.45 -1.19
CA ALA A 443 25.90 -18.22 -0.73
C ALA A 443 26.16 -18.97 0.60
N THR A 444 25.18 -18.95 1.51
CA THR A 444 25.22 -19.62 2.82
C THR A 444 25.60 -21.11 2.79
N PRO A 445 24.95 -22.00 1.99
CA PRO A 445 25.29 -23.42 1.93
C PRO A 445 26.67 -23.72 1.36
N HIS A 446 27.24 -22.86 0.50
CA HIS A 446 28.65 -23.02 0.09
C HIS A 446 29.60 -22.87 1.29
N VAL A 447 29.36 -21.87 2.13
CA VAL A 447 30.16 -21.62 3.34
C VAL A 447 29.93 -22.73 4.37
N ALA A 448 28.70 -23.24 4.50
CA ALA A 448 28.39 -24.34 5.40
C ALA A 448 29.06 -25.67 4.97
N GLY A 449 29.01 -26.01 3.68
CA GLY A 449 29.76 -27.16 3.14
C GLY A 449 31.28 -26.98 3.28
N ALA A 450 31.79 -25.77 3.07
CA ALA A 450 33.22 -25.49 3.30
C ALA A 450 33.62 -25.63 4.77
N ALA A 451 32.76 -25.23 5.72
CA ALA A 451 32.97 -25.45 7.14
C ALA A 451 33.07 -26.94 7.50
N ALA A 452 32.22 -27.79 6.90
CA ALA A 452 32.26 -29.24 7.04
C ALA A 452 33.58 -29.84 6.49
N VAL A 453 34.02 -29.41 5.31
CA VAL A 453 35.30 -29.81 4.71
C VAL A 453 36.50 -29.39 5.58
N VAL A 454 36.46 -28.20 6.19
CA VAL A 454 37.50 -27.74 7.15
C VAL A 454 37.45 -28.55 8.46
N LYS A 455 36.26 -28.86 8.99
CA LYS A 455 36.09 -29.67 10.19
C LYS A 455 36.54 -31.12 10.00
N GLN A 456 36.34 -31.71 8.82
CA GLN A 456 36.90 -33.03 8.47
C GLN A 456 38.45 -33.00 8.51
N ARG A 457 39.06 -31.93 8.01
CA ARG A 457 40.53 -31.75 8.05
C ARG A 457 41.05 -31.51 9.46
N HIS A 458 40.26 -30.84 10.29
CA HIS A 458 40.60 -30.39 11.64
C HIS A 458 39.48 -30.72 12.63
N PRO A 459 39.26 -32.01 12.96
CA PRO A 459 38.18 -32.42 13.86
C PRO A 459 38.34 -31.82 15.26
N GLU A 460 39.56 -31.50 15.68
CA GLU A 460 39.91 -30.87 16.94
C GLU A 460 39.62 -29.36 17.00
N TRP A 461 39.27 -28.71 15.88
CA TRP A 461 38.99 -27.28 15.86
C TRP A 461 37.58 -26.98 16.35
N THR A 462 37.50 -25.92 17.16
CA THR A 462 36.23 -25.33 17.56
C THR A 462 35.54 -24.61 16.39
N ALA A 463 34.22 -24.48 16.46
CA ALA A 463 33.38 -23.70 15.54
C ALA A 463 33.96 -22.30 15.24
N GLN A 464 34.48 -21.62 16.26
CA GLN A 464 35.09 -20.29 16.12
C GLN A 464 36.47 -20.33 15.43
N GLN A 465 37.24 -21.42 15.55
CA GLN A 465 38.46 -21.64 14.76
C GLN A 465 38.14 -21.97 13.30
N VAL A 466 37.10 -22.77 13.02
CA VAL A 466 36.60 -23.03 11.66
C VAL A 466 36.12 -21.72 11.00
N LYS A 467 35.32 -20.92 11.72
CA LYS A 467 34.91 -19.57 11.29
C LYS A 467 36.10 -18.68 10.98
N ALA A 468 37.09 -18.61 11.88
CA ALA A 468 38.30 -17.84 11.68
C ALA A 468 39.10 -18.32 10.47
N ALA A 469 39.16 -19.63 10.21
CA ALA A 469 39.83 -20.19 9.03
C ALA A 469 39.14 -19.69 7.75
N LEU A 470 37.84 -19.92 7.61
CA LEU A 470 37.06 -19.55 6.42
C LEU A 470 37.14 -18.06 6.09
N VAL A 471 36.87 -17.20 7.08
CA VAL A 471 36.85 -15.74 6.89
C VAL A 471 38.26 -15.23 6.59
N SER A 472 39.25 -15.65 7.37
CA SER A 472 40.60 -15.10 7.23
C SER A 472 41.36 -15.65 6.04
N SER A 473 40.97 -16.83 5.52
CA SER A 473 41.47 -17.39 4.25
C SER A 473 40.68 -16.92 3.01
N ALA A 474 39.66 -16.07 3.16
CA ALA A 474 38.87 -15.63 2.01
C ALA A 474 39.70 -14.84 0.97
N HIS A 475 39.28 -14.93 -0.29
CA HIS A 475 39.85 -14.21 -1.43
C HIS A 475 39.48 -12.71 -1.33
N SER A 476 40.32 -11.96 -0.62
CA SER A 476 40.13 -10.52 -0.32
C SER A 476 40.47 -9.56 -1.47
N ALA A 477 40.74 -10.07 -2.68
CA ALA A 477 41.04 -9.28 -3.88
C ALA A 477 39.84 -9.15 -4.85
N VAL A 478 38.65 -9.61 -4.45
CA VAL A 478 37.39 -9.36 -5.16
C VAL A 478 37.01 -7.87 -5.14
N PRO A 479 36.23 -7.39 -6.12
CA PRO A 479 35.55 -6.10 -6.03
C PRO A 479 34.63 -6.02 -4.80
N GLY A 480 34.48 -4.84 -4.22
CA GLY A 480 33.54 -4.57 -3.12
C GLY A 480 34.19 -4.11 -1.81
N ASP A 481 33.44 -3.30 -1.07
CA ASP A 481 33.78 -2.81 0.27
C ASP A 481 33.77 -3.96 1.30
N VAL A 482 34.35 -3.70 2.48
CA VAL A 482 34.32 -4.64 3.62
C VAL A 482 32.90 -4.84 4.15
N ARG A 483 32.01 -3.85 4.03
CA ARG A 483 30.56 -3.94 4.32
C ARG A 483 29.77 -4.78 3.32
N GLU A 484 30.37 -5.13 2.18
CA GLU A 484 29.75 -5.99 1.16
C GLU A 484 30.26 -7.43 1.25
N THR A 485 31.57 -7.59 1.45
CA THR A 485 32.27 -8.88 1.27
C THR A 485 32.97 -9.41 2.53
N GLY A 486 33.02 -8.62 3.61
CA GLY A 486 33.70 -8.97 4.85
C GLY A 486 35.19 -9.24 4.64
N GLY A 487 35.63 -10.47 4.95
CA GLY A 487 36.98 -10.95 4.68
C GLY A 487 37.30 -11.13 3.20
N GLY A 488 36.30 -11.29 2.34
CA GLY A 488 36.39 -11.58 0.91
C GLY A 488 35.51 -12.76 0.49
N ARG A 489 35.74 -13.29 -0.73
CA ARG A 489 35.00 -14.45 -1.25
C ARG A 489 35.59 -15.79 -0.75
N LEU A 490 34.75 -16.75 -0.37
CA LEU A 490 35.12 -18.09 0.11
C LEU A 490 36.16 -18.83 -0.76
N ASP A 491 37.24 -19.32 -0.15
CA ASP A 491 38.31 -20.10 -0.80
C ASP A 491 38.57 -21.38 0.03
N VAL A 492 38.00 -22.51 -0.40
CA VAL A 492 37.96 -23.78 0.36
C VAL A 492 39.34 -24.45 0.41
N ASP A 493 40.08 -24.46 -0.70
CA ASP A 493 41.44 -25.01 -0.74
C ASP A 493 42.38 -24.24 0.20
N ARG A 494 42.25 -22.90 0.25
CA ARG A 494 43.02 -22.11 1.19
C ARG A 494 42.61 -22.35 2.64
N ALA A 495 41.32 -22.52 2.91
CA ALA A 495 40.81 -22.77 4.26
C ALA A 495 41.37 -24.06 4.87
N ILE A 496 41.43 -25.16 4.11
CA ILE A 496 42.01 -26.44 4.57
C ILE A 496 43.55 -26.45 4.67
N ARG A 497 44.23 -25.42 4.13
CA ARG A 497 45.71 -25.32 4.12
C ARG A 497 46.27 -24.21 5.01
N THR A 498 45.45 -23.30 5.55
CA THR A 498 45.98 -22.12 6.24
C THR A 498 46.64 -22.50 7.59
N PRO A 499 47.94 -22.17 7.80
CA PRO A 499 48.62 -22.43 9.07
C PRO A 499 48.39 -21.32 10.10
N VAL A 500 47.68 -20.25 9.72
CA VAL A 500 47.42 -19.08 10.56
C VAL A 500 45.96 -18.65 10.42
N LEU A 501 45.32 -18.41 11.57
CA LEU A 501 43.97 -17.87 11.70
C LEU A 501 44.05 -16.40 12.15
N GLY A 502 43.23 -15.53 11.55
CA GLY A 502 42.99 -14.16 12.02
C GLY A 502 41.60 -14.00 12.64
N ALA A 503 41.33 -12.85 13.28
CA ALA A 503 39.97 -12.53 13.71
C ALA A 503 39.00 -12.43 12.50
N PRO A 504 37.77 -12.95 12.58
CA PRO A 504 36.75 -12.79 11.54
C PRO A 504 36.39 -11.32 11.26
N ALA A 505 36.33 -10.50 12.31
CA ALA A 505 36.16 -9.05 12.25
C ALA A 505 36.74 -8.41 13.52
N VAL A 506 37.20 -7.16 13.42
CA VAL A 506 37.70 -6.36 14.55
C VAL A 506 36.81 -5.12 14.71
N GLN A 507 36.19 -4.97 15.88
CA GLN A 507 35.39 -3.78 16.21
C GLN A 507 36.27 -2.73 16.89
N GLY A 508 36.30 -1.52 16.32
CA GLY A 508 37.07 -0.38 16.81
C GLY A 508 36.33 0.53 17.78
N GLY A 509 34.99 0.44 17.84
CA GLY A 509 34.14 1.21 18.74
C GLY A 509 33.26 2.25 18.05
N THR A 510 32.48 2.95 18.87
CA THR A 510 31.49 3.97 18.48
C THR A 510 31.86 5.29 19.16
N PHE A 511 32.15 6.32 18.37
CA PHE A 511 32.67 7.60 18.85
C PHE A 511 31.67 8.72 18.56
N ASN A 512 31.00 9.19 19.61
CA ASN A 512 29.98 10.23 19.52
C ASN A 512 30.61 11.62 19.33
N TRP A 513 29.86 12.57 18.75
CA TRP A 513 30.31 13.94 18.57
C TRP A 513 30.18 14.75 19.88
N PRO A 514 31.16 15.61 20.24
CA PRO A 514 32.44 15.83 19.57
C PRO A 514 33.49 14.78 19.93
N GLN A 515 34.23 14.30 18.94
CA GLN A 515 35.44 13.49 19.18
C GLN A 515 36.64 14.38 19.48
N ASP A 516 37.53 13.93 20.37
CA ASP A 516 38.82 14.56 20.60
C ASP A 516 39.96 13.54 20.85
N LYS A 517 41.14 14.03 21.24
CA LYS A 517 42.34 13.20 21.46
C LYS A 517 42.19 12.15 22.56
N SER A 518 41.19 12.25 23.43
CA SER A 518 40.88 11.28 24.47
C SER A 518 40.10 10.06 23.95
N ASP A 519 39.47 10.15 22.77
CA ASP A 519 38.82 9.01 22.09
C ASP A 519 39.81 8.07 21.39
N ARG A 520 41.09 8.46 21.31
CA ARG A 520 42.15 7.64 20.70
C ARG A 520 42.32 6.33 21.45
N THR A 521 42.22 5.23 20.72
CA THR A 521 42.20 3.88 21.29
C THR A 521 43.00 2.91 20.42
N THR A 522 43.20 1.68 20.90
CA THR A 522 43.91 0.63 20.18
C THR A 522 43.09 -0.65 20.22
N ALA A 523 42.77 -1.21 19.06
CA ALA A 523 42.12 -2.51 18.93
C ALA A 523 43.16 -3.63 18.79
N ALA A 524 42.92 -4.80 19.40
CA ALA A 524 43.79 -5.96 19.27
C ALA A 524 43.43 -6.79 18.02
N VAL A 525 44.43 -7.07 17.18
CA VAL A 525 44.29 -7.91 15.98
C VAL A 525 45.02 -9.24 16.22
N PRO A 526 44.32 -10.32 16.64
CA PRO A 526 44.95 -11.60 16.96
C PRO A 526 45.32 -12.40 15.70
N TYR A 527 46.49 -13.04 15.75
CA TYR A 527 46.91 -14.07 14.80
C TYR A 527 47.31 -15.35 15.54
N THR A 528 46.66 -16.46 15.24
CA THR A 528 46.90 -17.78 15.86
C THR A 528 47.54 -18.73 14.86
N ASN A 529 48.71 -19.28 15.19
CA ASN A 529 49.41 -20.23 14.33
C ASN A 529 49.12 -21.67 14.77
N THR A 530 48.41 -22.42 13.91
CA THR A 530 47.98 -23.81 14.16
C THR A 530 49.03 -24.84 13.73
N SER A 531 50.13 -24.41 13.12
CA SER A 531 51.19 -25.30 12.63
C SER A 531 52.31 -25.54 13.65
N GLY A 532 53.03 -26.65 13.49
CA GLY A 532 54.19 -27.01 14.32
C GLY A 532 55.48 -26.20 14.07
N LYS A 533 55.42 -25.07 13.34
CA LYS A 533 56.58 -24.22 13.05
C LYS A 533 56.22 -22.73 13.18
N PRO A 534 57.12 -21.85 13.67
CA PRO A 534 56.84 -20.42 13.71
C PRO A 534 56.59 -19.82 12.31
N VAL A 535 55.59 -18.96 12.19
CA VAL A 535 55.24 -18.25 10.95
C VAL A 535 55.52 -16.76 11.10
N LYS A 536 56.29 -16.17 10.17
CA LYS A 536 56.57 -14.73 10.14
C LYS A 536 55.67 -14.01 9.14
N LEU A 537 54.75 -13.21 9.66
CA LEU A 537 53.79 -12.42 8.89
C LEU A 537 54.32 -11.00 8.62
N SER A 538 54.10 -10.50 7.41
CA SER A 538 54.20 -9.10 7.02
C SER A 538 52.79 -8.50 6.99
N LEU A 539 52.58 -7.32 7.59
CA LEU A 539 51.27 -6.74 7.89
C LEU A 539 51.10 -5.37 7.21
N LYS A 540 49.91 -5.10 6.65
CA LYS A 540 49.51 -3.77 6.18
C LYS A 540 48.02 -3.50 6.41
N VAL A 541 47.66 -2.25 6.70
CA VAL A 541 46.29 -1.74 6.55
C VAL A 541 46.04 -1.48 5.07
N ALA A 542 44.85 -1.81 4.58
CA ALA A 542 44.44 -1.59 3.19
C ALA A 542 42.93 -1.31 3.09
N GLY A 543 42.53 -0.60 2.04
CA GLY A 543 41.12 -0.38 1.69
C GLY A 543 40.32 0.33 2.76
N VAL A 544 40.86 1.41 3.35
CA VAL A 544 40.13 2.18 4.37
C VAL A 544 39.13 3.12 3.69
N THR A 545 37.85 2.94 3.98
CA THR A 545 36.72 3.67 3.37
C THR A 545 35.86 4.34 4.43
N GLY A 546 35.24 5.47 4.08
CA GLY A 546 34.24 6.14 4.90
C GLY A 546 32.83 5.63 4.60
N ASN A 547 31.84 6.24 5.25
CA ASN A 547 30.46 5.79 5.12
C ASN A 547 29.94 5.83 3.67
N ASP A 548 30.31 6.85 2.89
CA ASP A 548 30.04 6.96 1.45
C ASP A 548 30.82 5.99 0.53
N GLY A 549 31.70 5.14 1.10
CA GLY A 549 32.57 4.25 0.34
C GLY A 549 33.82 4.92 -0.23
N SER A 550 34.02 6.23 -0.03
CA SER A 550 35.21 6.94 -0.50
C SER A 550 36.45 6.59 0.33
N THR A 551 37.63 6.57 -0.29
CA THR A 551 38.89 6.25 0.39
C THR A 551 39.24 7.31 1.44
N VAL A 552 39.48 6.88 2.68
CA VAL A 552 39.93 7.75 3.77
C VAL A 552 41.45 7.89 3.73
N GLY A 553 41.92 9.11 3.44
CA GLY A 553 43.36 9.44 3.41
C GLY A 553 43.96 9.86 4.75
N SER A 554 43.15 10.01 5.80
CA SER A 554 43.61 10.37 7.15
C SER A 554 44.16 9.14 7.90
N LYS A 555 44.89 9.37 9.00
CA LYS A 555 45.48 8.28 9.82
C LYS A 555 44.49 7.67 10.83
N ILE A 556 43.22 7.53 10.44
CA ILE A 556 42.16 7.01 11.32
C ILE A 556 42.42 5.58 11.82
N ALA A 557 43.21 4.78 11.08
CA ALA A 557 43.66 3.45 11.49
C ALA A 557 45.12 3.20 11.07
N SER A 558 45.97 2.72 11.98
CA SER A 558 47.37 2.37 11.69
C SER A 558 47.90 1.25 12.57
N LEU A 559 48.92 0.50 12.10
CA LEU A 559 49.49 -0.62 12.86
C LEU A 559 50.75 -0.20 13.61
N GLY A 560 50.83 -0.52 14.90
CA GLY A 560 52.03 -0.32 15.71
C GLY A 560 53.25 -1.15 15.27
N ARG A 561 53.05 -2.17 14.41
CA ARG A 561 54.14 -2.96 13.79
C ARG A 561 53.76 -3.52 12.41
N LYS A 562 54.74 -3.52 11.49
CA LYS A 562 54.58 -3.99 10.09
C LYS A 562 54.93 -5.47 9.87
N SER A 563 55.40 -6.18 10.91
CA SER A 563 55.63 -7.62 10.85
C SER A 563 55.57 -8.24 12.24
N VAL A 564 55.17 -9.51 12.33
CA VAL A 564 55.11 -10.27 13.58
C VAL A 564 55.51 -11.73 13.31
N THR A 565 56.19 -12.35 14.27
CA THR A 565 56.43 -13.80 14.25
C THR A 565 55.45 -14.44 15.22
N VAL A 566 54.62 -15.35 14.74
CA VAL A 566 53.66 -16.11 15.54
C VAL A 566 54.28 -17.49 15.83
N PRO A 567 54.63 -17.80 17.09
CA PRO A 567 55.21 -19.10 17.45
C PRO A 567 54.26 -20.26 17.12
N ALA A 568 54.80 -21.48 17.00
CA ALA A 568 53.99 -22.67 16.79
C ALA A 568 52.99 -22.86 17.93
N GLY A 569 51.71 -23.09 17.62
CA GLY A 569 50.64 -23.29 18.60
C GLY A 569 50.24 -22.06 19.43
N ALA A 570 50.72 -20.86 19.08
CA ALA A 570 50.51 -19.64 19.86
C ALA A 570 49.66 -18.59 19.12
N THR A 571 49.05 -17.71 19.89
CA THR A 571 48.39 -16.48 19.42
C THR A 571 49.25 -15.27 19.73
N VAL A 572 49.34 -14.31 18.79
CA VAL A 572 49.98 -13.01 19.00
C VAL A 572 49.04 -11.89 18.54
N GLU A 573 48.74 -10.96 19.45
CA GLU A 573 47.90 -9.79 19.18
C GLU A 573 48.73 -8.63 18.64
N VAL A 574 48.27 -7.99 17.56
CA VAL A 574 48.91 -6.81 16.97
C VAL A 574 48.06 -5.58 17.25
N PRO A 575 48.62 -4.49 17.81
CA PRO A 575 47.87 -3.26 18.01
C PRO A 575 47.53 -2.57 16.68
N LEU A 576 46.24 -2.29 16.50
CA LEU A 576 45.68 -1.39 15.50
C LEU A 576 45.26 -0.10 16.21
N ASP A 577 46.06 0.94 16.08
CA ASP A 577 45.83 2.25 16.67
C ASP A 577 44.78 3.01 15.85
N LEU A 578 43.74 3.50 16.54
CA LEU A 578 42.57 4.18 15.98
C LEU A 578 42.54 5.64 16.46
N ASP A 579 42.30 6.57 15.53
CA ASP A 579 42.27 8.01 15.80
C ASP A 579 40.94 8.63 15.32
N PRO A 580 39.87 8.64 16.15
CA PRO A 580 38.57 9.21 15.79
C PRO A 580 38.58 10.73 15.58
N ASP A 581 39.59 11.43 16.14
CA ASP A 581 39.92 12.85 15.91
C ASP A 581 40.59 13.08 14.52
N ALA A 582 40.85 12.02 13.75
CA ALA A 582 41.39 12.14 12.40
C ALA A 582 40.37 12.72 11.42
N ARG A 583 40.65 13.91 10.89
CA ARG A 583 39.80 14.64 9.92
C ARG A 583 39.23 13.76 8.80
N LEU A 584 37.90 13.64 8.78
CA LEU A 584 37.10 13.06 7.70
C LEU A 584 36.44 14.16 6.85
N THR A 585 36.01 13.83 5.62
CA THR A 585 35.06 14.66 4.87
C THR A 585 33.63 14.42 5.36
N ALA A 586 32.69 15.33 5.06
CA ALA A 586 31.32 15.24 5.56
C ALA A 586 30.62 13.90 5.21
N ALA A 587 30.88 13.35 4.02
CA ALA A 587 30.29 12.10 3.55
C ALA A 587 31.01 10.83 4.10
N GLN A 588 32.19 10.99 4.70
CA GLN A 588 32.95 9.88 5.29
C GLN A 588 32.54 9.55 6.73
N TYR A 589 31.91 10.47 7.45
CA TYR A 589 31.37 10.22 8.80
C TYR A 589 30.25 9.18 8.79
N GLY A 590 30.11 8.44 9.89
CA GLY A 590 29.36 7.21 9.99
C GLY A 590 30.31 6.02 10.09
N ASP A 591 30.01 4.94 9.37
CA ASP A 591 30.79 3.71 9.42
C ASP A 591 32.07 3.80 8.57
N VAL A 592 33.23 3.83 9.25
CA VAL A 592 34.55 3.73 8.64
C VAL A 592 35.02 2.28 8.71
N THR A 593 35.45 1.71 7.59
CA THR A 593 35.88 0.30 7.54
C THR A 593 37.20 0.12 6.81
N GLY A 594 37.81 -1.06 6.96
CA GLY A 594 39.03 -1.43 6.24
C GLY A 594 39.47 -2.85 6.55
N ARG A 595 40.67 -3.24 6.10
CA ARG A 595 41.23 -4.58 6.39
C ARG A 595 42.72 -4.55 6.71
N VAL A 596 43.14 -5.38 7.66
CA VAL A 596 44.54 -5.74 7.90
C VAL A 596 44.85 -6.99 7.08
N LEU A 597 45.79 -6.86 6.15
CA LEU A 597 46.28 -7.95 5.30
C LEU A 597 47.62 -8.44 5.84
N ALA A 598 47.69 -9.72 6.21
CA ALA A 598 48.91 -10.39 6.65
C ALA A 598 49.38 -11.42 5.61
N THR A 599 50.68 -11.51 5.33
CA THR A 599 51.26 -12.43 4.34
C THR A 599 52.55 -13.08 4.83
N ALA A 600 52.83 -14.32 4.40
CA ALA A 600 54.10 -15.00 4.66
C ALA A 600 54.57 -15.86 3.47
N SER A 601 55.76 -16.45 3.60
CA SER A 601 56.28 -17.44 2.65
C SER A 601 55.38 -18.68 2.57
N GLY A 602 55.52 -19.46 1.49
CA GLY A 602 54.65 -20.62 1.25
C GLY A 602 53.22 -20.26 0.82
N GLY A 603 52.96 -19.00 0.45
CA GLY A 603 51.68 -18.55 -0.09
C GLY A 603 50.64 -18.15 0.94
N VAL A 604 50.96 -18.14 2.24
CA VAL A 604 50.05 -17.73 3.32
C VAL A 604 49.60 -16.28 3.12
N ARG A 605 48.28 -16.07 3.17
CA ARG A 605 47.65 -14.74 3.20
C ARG A 605 46.44 -14.83 4.13
N VAL A 606 46.29 -13.84 5.00
CA VAL A 606 45.23 -13.74 6.01
C VAL A 606 44.59 -12.35 5.88
N SER A 607 43.27 -12.30 5.78
CA SER A 607 42.47 -11.07 5.72
C SER A 607 41.74 -10.87 7.04
N THR A 608 41.92 -9.72 7.69
CA THR A 608 41.22 -9.39 8.95
C THR A 608 40.53 -8.04 8.79
N PRO A 609 39.22 -8.01 8.52
CA PRO A 609 38.48 -6.77 8.33
C PRO A 609 38.21 -6.07 9.68
N PHE A 610 38.00 -4.75 9.64
CA PHE A 610 37.66 -3.94 10.80
C PHE A 610 36.65 -2.84 10.48
N SER A 611 35.92 -2.37 11.50
CA SER A 611 34.99 -1.24 11.44
C SER A 611 35.08 -0.37 12.70
N LEU A 612 34.78 0.92 12.57
CA LEU A 612 34.48 1.85 13.66
C LEU A 612 33.42 2.85 13.20
N TYR A 613 32.59 3.34 14.12
CA TYR A 613 31.61 4.38 13.85
C TYR A 613 32.07 5.73 14.40
N VAL A 614 32.05 6.76 13.56
CA VAL A 614 32.40 8.14 13.95
C VAL A 614 31.21 9.05 13.65
N GLN A 615 30.52 9.52 14.69
CA GLN A 615 29.32 10.34 14.55
C GLN A 615 29.63 11.69 13.87
N PRO A 616 28.85 12.14 12.88
CA PRO A 616 29.01 13.46 12.28
C PRO A 616 28.66 14.60 13.26
N GLU A 617 29.14 15.81 12.95
CA GLU A 617 28.80 17.04 13.68
C GLU A 617 27.28 17.31 13.67
N THR A 618 26.70 17.49 14.86
CA THR A 618 25.28 17.83 15.06
C THR A 618 25.10 19.07 15.94
N VAL A 619 23.99 19.79 15.71
CA VAL A 619 23.55 20.98 16.44
C VAL A 619 22.07 20.86 16.80
N THR A 620 21.62 21.56 17.84
CA THR A 620 20.26 21.45 18.36
C THR A 620 19.31 22.41 17.63
N LEU A 621 18.29 21.88 16.94
CA LEU A 621 17.16 22.68 16.47
C LEU A 621 15.95 22.50 17.40
N ARG A 622 15.49 23.60 18.01
CA ARG A 622 14.25 23.64 18.81
C ARG A 622 13.18 24.38 18.04
N VAL A 623 12.01 23.77 17.81
CA VAL A 623 10.90 24.36 17.08
C VAL A 623 9.68 24.50 17.99
N LYS A 624 9.10 25.70 18.06
CA LYS A 624 7.90 26.01 18.85
C LYS A 624 6.72 26.27 17.93
N LEU A 625 5.66 25.47 18.05
CA LEU A 625 4.39 25.70 17.34
C LEU A 625 3.41 26.36 18.30
N VAL A 626 2.98 27.58 17.97
CA VAL A 626 2.02 28.35 18.77
C VAL A 626 0.74 28.53 17.98
N ASP A 627 -0.39 28.12 18.57
CA ASP A 627 -1.72 28.18 17.98
C ASP A 627 -2.26 29.64 17.92
N ARG A 628 -3.39 29.84 17.25
CA ARG A 628 -4.03 31.16 17.11
C ARG A 628 -4.48 31.77 18.44
N ASN A 629 -4.60 30.95 19.48
CA ASN A 629 -4.98 31.35 20.83
C ASN A 629 -3.76 31.63 21.75
N GLY A 630 -2.53 31.38 21.27
CA GLY A 630 -1.29 31.59 22.01
C GLY A 630 -0.86 30.43 22.90
N LYS A 631 -1.47 29.25 22.76
CA LYS A 631 -1.05 28.00 23.41
C LYS A 631 -0.09 27.21 22.51
N PRO A 632 0.65 26.22 23.04
CA PRO A 632 1.27 25.19 22.20
C PRO A 632 0.22 24.55 21.28
N ALA A 633 0.58 24.32 20.01
CA ALA A 633 -0.33 23.73 19.04
C ALA A 633 -0.62 22.26 19.36
N ASP A 634 -1.83 21.80 19.08
CA ASP A 634 -2.33 20.48 19.49
C ASP A 634 -3.25 19.88 18.40
N GLY A 635 -3.76 18.67 18.63
CA GLY A 635 -4.61 17.93 17.70
C GLY A 635 -3.87 17.63 16.40
N VAL A 636 -4.49 17.94 15.26
CA VAL A 636 -3.90 17.70 13.92
C VAL A 636 -2.76 18.65 13.53
N SER A 637 -2.20 19.39 14.49
CA SER A 637 -1.08 20.31 14.21
C SER A 637 0.22 19.52 13.99
N SER A 638 0.82 19.68 12.81
CA SER A 638 2.00 18.92 12.35
C SER A 638 3.21 19.82 12.08
N LEU A 639 4.40 19.23 12.12
CA LEU A 639 5.67 19.83 11.76
C LEU A 639 6.46 18.84 10.89
N ASP A 640 6.78 19.25 9.67
CA ASP A 640 7.73 18.61 8.76
C ASP A 640 9.09 19.31 8.88
N LEU A 641 10.16 18.52 9.04
CA LEU A 641 11.54 18.98 9.03
C LEU A 641 12.38 18.11 8.09
N ILE A 642 12.72 18.64 6.92
CA ILE A 642 13.42 17.91 5.84
C ILE A 642 14.75 18.61 5.51
N GLY A 643 15.88 17.90 5.58
CA GLY A 643 17.18 18.39 5.11
C GLY A 643 17.20 18.51 3.59
N THR A 644 17.48 19.69 3.04
CA THR A 644 17.27 19.97 1.62
C THR A 644 18.38 19.43 0.70
N ASP A 645 19.54 19.11 1.27
CA ASP A 645 20.70 18.53 0.58
C ASP A 645 20.78 17.00 0.70
N THR A 646 20.02 16.39 1.61
CA THR A 646 19.90 14.93 1.79
C THR A 646 18.53 14.38 1.44
N ALA A 647 17.56 15.24 1.11
CA ALA A 647 16.16 14.90 0.85
C ALA A 647 15.44 14.13 1.99
N SER A 648 16.06 14.06 3.17
CA SER A 648 15.66 13.20 4.29
C SER A 648 15.20 14.01 5.50
N GLY A 649 14.29 13.44 6.29
CA GLY A 649 13.72 14.12 7.45
C GLY A 649 12.52 13.39 8.05
N GLU A 650 11.78 14.07 8.92
CA GLU A 650 10.66 13.50 9.66
C GLU A 650 9.48 14.47 9.79
N ARG A 651 8.27 13.88 9.95
CA ARG A 651 7.07 14.59 10.40
C ARG A 651 6.82 14.23 11.86
N ARG A 652 6.51 15.24 12.69
CA ARG A 652 5.95 15.05 14.04
C ARG A 652 4.62 15.77 14.18
N PHE A 653 3.70 15.19 14.96
CA PHE A 653 2.55 15.93 15.49
C PHE A 653 2.96 16.64 16.77
N ASN A 654 2.39 17.81 17.05
CA ASN A 654 2.87 18.62 18.17
C ASN A 654 2.31 18.18 19.53
N GLU A 655 1.09 17.62 19.58
CA GLU A 655 0.45 17.06 20.78
C GLU A 655 0.54 17.97 22.04
N GLY A 656 0.40 19.29 21.85
CA GLY A 656 0.49 20.26 22.93
C GLY A 656 1.92 20.50 23.49
N ALA A 657 2.95 19.92 22.88
CA ALA A 657 4.34 20.09 23.31
C ALA A 657 4.82 21.55 23.17
N THR A 658 5.43 22.09 24.22
CA THR A 658 5.97 23.46 24.25
C THR A 658 7.07 23.69 23.22
N ASP A 659 7.94 22.70 23.02
CA ASP A 659 8.98 22.70 22.00
C ASP A 659 9.27 21.29 21.47
N GLN A 660 9.36 21.15 20.15
CA GLN A 660 9.95 20.00 19.48
C GLN A 660 11.47 20.19 19.44
N THR A 661 12.25 19.19 19.83
CA THR A 661 13.72 19.25 19.80
C THR A 661 14.27 18.18 18.86
N TYR A 662 15.24 18.58 18.04
CA TYR A 662 15.92 17.77 17.04
C TYR A 662 17.44 17.95 17.19
N GLN A 663 18.20 16.87 17.05
CA GLN A 663 19.64 16.93 16.77
C GLN A 663 19.82 16.81 15.26
N VAL A 664 20.35 17.85 14.64
CA VAL A 664 20.43 17.98 13.18
C VAL A 664 21.84 18.34 12.75
N ARG A 665 22.27 17.86 11.59
CA ARG A 665 23.56 18.29 11.00
C ARG A 665 23.52 19.79 10.65
N PRO A 666 24.61 20.56 10.80
CA PRO A 666 24.73 21.88 10.20
C PRO A 666 24.40 21.86 8.69
N GLY A 667 23.34 22.57 8.27
CA GLY A 667 22.80 22.44 6.92
C GLY A 667 21.58 23.32 6.63
N ALA A 668 20.97 23.11 5.47
CA ALA A 668 19.73 23.75 5.05
C ALA A 668 18.54 22.80 5.22
N TYR A 669 17.44 23.33 5.75
CA TYR A 669 16.24 22.55 6.08
C TYR A 669 14.98 23.23 5.52
N PHE A 670 14.12 22.47 4.88
CA PHE A 670 12.72 22.83 4.68
C PHE A 670 11.97 22.59 5.99
N VAL A 671 11.25 23.60 6.46
CA VAL A 671 10.39 23.50 7.64
C VAL A 671 8.98 23.89 7.25
N SER A 672 8.02 23.01 7.51
CA SER A 672 6.62 23.20 7.11
C SER A 672 5.68 22.75 8.23
N SER A 673 4.57 23.43 8.42
CA SER A 673 3.65 23.14 9.51
C SER A 673 2.22 23.50 9.15
N PHE A 674 1.29 22.58 9.41
CA PHE A 674 -0.11 22.92 9.56
C PHE A 674 -0.42 23.10 11.04
N ILE A 675 -1.06 24.21 11.40
CA ILE A 675 -1.47 24.52 12.77
C ILE A 675 -2.99 24.66 12.81
N ALA A 676 -3.66 23.75 13.52
CA ALA A 676 -5.05 23.91 13.89
C ALA A 676 -5.15 24.68 15.21
N SER A 677 -6.25 25.38 15.44
CA SER A 677 -6.49 26.09 16.70
C SER A 677 -7.93 25.91 17.15
N PRO A 678 -8.19 25.49 18.40
CA PRO A 678 -9.55 25.32 18.91
C PRO A 678 -10.38 26.61 18.82
N ASP A 679 -11.68 26.45 18.56
CA ASP A 679 -12.65 27.53 18.63
C ASP A 679 -12.88 27.93 20.08
N THR A 680 -12.45 29.14 20.45
CA THR A 680 -12.61 29.66 21.82
C THR A 680 -14.07 29.91 22.21
N THR A 681 -15.01 29.85 21.26
CA THR A 681 -16.45 29.89 21.54
C THR A 681 -17.06 28.52 21.82
N ASP A 682 -16.29 27.44 21.68
CA ASP A 682 -16.67 26.06 21.97
C ASP A 682 -16.02 25.56 23.28
N PRO A 683 -16.77 25.43 24.39
CA PRO A 683 -16.21 24.98 25.67
C PRO A 683 -15.86 23.48 25.68
N THR A 684 -16.25 22.70 24.67
CA THR A 684 -15.85 21.29 24.55
C THR A 684 -14.44 21.13 23.97
N GLY A 685 -13.91 22.18 23.31
CA GLY A 685 -12.60 22.17 22.65
C GLY A 685 -12.51 21.29 21.41
N GLN A 686 -13.63 20.78 20.90
CA GLN A 686 -13.67 19.85 19.76
C GLN A 686 -13.73 20.55 18.41
N LEU A 687 -14.29 21.76 18.35
CA LEU A 687 -14.37 22.53 17.10
C LEU A 687 -13.06 23.26 16.79
N VAL A 688 -12.63 23.21 15.53
CA VAL A 688 -11.46 23.94 15.02
C VAL A 688 -11.91 25.33 14.54
N GLY A 689 -11.46 26.38 15.23
CA GLY A 689 -11.78 27.76 14.88
C GLY A 689 -10.96 28.30 13.72
N SER A 690 -9.69 27.88 13.60
CA SER A 690 -8.81 28.28 12.51
C SER A 690 -7.81 27.19 12.11
N VAL A 691 -7.42 27.19 10.83
CA VAL A 691 -6.36 26.34 10.28
C VAL A 691 -5.34 27.22 9.57
N GLY A 692 -4.06 27.03 9.85
CA GLY A 692 -2.97 27.80 9.26
C GLY A 692 -1.86 26.97 8.64
N TYR A 693 -1.24 27.48 7.58
CA TYR A 693 0.00 26.94 7.02
C TYR A 693 1.20 27.86 7.31
N LEU A 694 2.20 27.37 8.03
CA LEU A 694 3.38 28.15 8.41
C LEU A 694 4.64 27.44 7.94
N ALA A 695 5.47 28.11 7.13
CA ALA A 695 6.62 27.48 6.50
C ALA A 695 7.86 28.37 6.39
N ARG A 696 9.01 27.71 6.39
CA ARG A 696 10.32 28.23 5.97
C ARG A 696 10.77 27.35 4.79
N PRO A 697 10.55 27.77 3.52
CA PRO A 697 10.93 27.01 2.33
C PRO A 697 12.42 26.59 2.31
N GLN A 698 13.27 27.36 3.00
CA GLN A 698 14.63 26.97 3.37
C GLN A 698 15.07 27.75 4.63
N LEU A 699 15.64 27.03 5.60
CA LEU A 699 16.19 27.54 6.86
C LEU A 699 17.60 26.97 7.05
N ASN A 700 18.60 27.85 7.17
CA ASN A 700 19.98 27.42 7.44
C ASN A 700 20.20 27.31 8.95
N VAL A 701 20.54 26.11 9.43
CA VAL A 701 20.85 25.80 10.83
C VAL A 701 22.32 25.43 10.89
N THR A 702 23.16 26.27 11.51
CA THR A 702 24.62 26.05 11.59
C THR A 702 25.16 26.02 13.03
N LYS A 703 24.25 26.11 14.00
CA LYS A 703 24.47 26.12 15.45
C LYS A 703 23.13 25.91 16.14
N ASP A 704 23.15 25.73 17.46
CA ASP A 704 21.94 25.68 18.28
C ASP A 704 20.99 26.84 17.96
N THR A 705 19.77 26.51 17.55
CA THR A 705 18.80 27.43 16.95
C THR A 705 17.41 27.17 17.51
N THR A 706 16.67 28.23 17.83
CA THR A 706 15.25 28.14 18.17
C THR A 706 14.39 28.83 17.10
N LEU A 707 13.50 28.07 16.46
CA LEU A 707 12.49 28.56 15.53
C LEU A 707 11.13 28.65 16.24
N VAL A 708 10.34 29.67 15.90
CA VAL A 708 8.96 29.83 16.39
C VAL A 708 8.02 30.02 15.21
N LEU A 709 7.07 29.09 15.05
CA LEU A 709 5.97 29.17 14.10
C LEU A 709 4.72 29.62 14.88
N ASP A 710 4.33 30.88 14.73
CA ASP A 710 3.34 31.56 15.58
C ASP A 710 2.08 31.94 14.79
N ALA A 711 1.03 31.12 14.89
CA ALA A 711 -0.22 31.32 14.14
C ALA A 711 -0.96 32.61 14.54
N ARG A 712 -0.62 33.27 15.65
CA ARG A 712 -1.14 34.63 15.97
C ARG A 712 -0.61 35.70 15.02
N LYS A 713 0.55 35.46 14.41
CA LYS A 713 1.18 36.37 13.43
C LYS A 713 0.83 36.01 11.98
N ALA A 714 0.34 34.79 11.75
CA ALA A 714 -0.10 34.34 10.44
C ALA A 714 -1.29 35.16 9.89
N HIS A 715 -1.33 35.23 8.56
CA HIS A 715 -2.14 36.15 7.77
C HIS A 715 -3.38 35.49 7.20
N ARG A 716 -4.50 36.21 7.14
CA ARG A 716 -5.80 35.66 6.72
C ARG A 716 -5.89 35.52 5.20
N LEU A 717 -6.40 34.37 4.77
CA LEU A 717 -6.81 34.10 3.40
C LEU A 717 -8.33 34.22 3.27
N LYS A 718 -8.79 34.96 2.26
CA LYS A 718 -10.22 35.14 1.95
C LYS A 718 -10.49 35.12 0.46
N VAL A 719 -11.65 34.60 0.07
CA VAL A 719 -12.19 34.70 -1.30
C VAL A 719 -13.38 35.65 -1.30
N ARG A 720 -13.50 36.47 -2.35
CA ARG A 720 -14.67 37.31 -2.60
C ARG A 720 -15.06 37.22 -4.07
N THR A 721 -16.26 36.71 -4.34
CA THR A 721 -16.90 36.78 -5.66
C THR A 721 -17.50 38.17 -5.86
N GLU A 722 -17.26 38.79 -7.01
CA GLU A 722 -17.76 40.14 -7.31
C GLU A 722 -19.07 40.13 -8.11
N ASP A 723 -19.34 39.09 -8.90
CA ASP A 723 -20.45 39.05 -9.85
C ASP A 723 -21.68 38.27 -9.32
N LYS A 724 -21.51 37.42 -8.29
CA LYS A 724 -22.59 36.73 -7.55
C LYS A 724 -22.28 36.68 -6.05
N VAL A 725 -23.32 36.66 -5.21
CA VAL A 725 -23.19 36.38 -3.78
C VAL A 725 -22.95 34.89 -3.59
N ALA A 726 -21.82 34.52 -3.00
CA ALA A 726 -21.46 33.13 -2.75
C ALA A 726 -20.98 32.90 -1.30
N GLU A 727 -21.24 31.70 -0.80
CA GLU A 727 -20.79 31.16 0.49
C GLU A 727 -19.72 30.10 0.24
N THR A 728 -18.54 30.27 0.83
CA THR A 728 -17.49 29.24 0.89
C THR A 728 -17.93 28.13 1.84
N ARG A 729 -17.99 26.87 1.36
CA ARG A 729 -18.38 25.71 2.19
C ARG A 729 -17.21 24.84 2.66
N GLY A 730 -15.99 25.25 2.31
CA GLY A 730 -14.73 24.64 2.74
C GLY A 730 -13.56 25.18 1.90
N ALA A 731 -12.35 24.94 2.37
CA ALA A 731 -11.13 25.21 1.62
C ALA A 731 -10.03 24.19 1.95
N THR A 732 -9.17 23.92 0.98
CA THR A 732 -7.95 23.13 1.15
C THR A 732 -6.74 24.06 1.05
N LEU A 733 -5.86 24.04 2.04
CA LEU A 733 -4.51 24.61 1.93
C LEU A 733 -3.56 23.49 1.53
N ALA A 734 -2.64 23.75 0.61
CA ALA A 734 -1.69 22.79 0.09
C ALA A 734 -0.28 23.41 0.00
N PHE A 735 0.73 22.55 0.01
CA PHE A 735 2.07 22.90 -0.43
C PHE A 735 2.71 21.78 -1.24
N GLY A 736 3.65 22.14 -2.10
CA GLY A 736 4.58 21.25 -2.79
C GLY A 736 6.01 21.79 -2.69
N ARG A 737 6.96 20.88 -2.55
CA ARG A 737 8.41 21.13 -2.51
C ARG A 737 9.10 20.07 -3.32
N SER A 738 9.92 20.45 -4.29
CA SER A 738 10.70 19.52 -5.10
C SER A 738 12.17 19.94 -5.20
N TRP A 739 13.03 18.96 -5.52
CA TRP A 739 14.45 19.14 -5.81
C TRP A 739 14.79 18.49 -7.15
N ASP A 740 15.91 18.90 -7.75
CA ASP A 740 16.32 18.53 -9.10
C ASP A 740 16.22 17.00 -9.34
N ASP A 741 15.52 16.61 -10.40
CA ASP A 741 15.33 15.24 -10.89
C ASP A 741 14.83 14.19 -9.87
N THR A 742 13.63 14.44 -9.28
CA THR A 742 12.74 13.42 -8.66
C THR A 742 12.87 13.21 -7.14
N TRP A 743 12.58 14.25 -6.35
CA TRP A 743 12.02 14.05 -5.00
C TRP A 743 10.96 15.11 -4.71
N LEU A 744 9.72 14.67 -4.41
CA LEU A 744 8.58 15.53 -4.12
C LEU A 744 8.13 15.34 -2.67
N HIS A 745 8.00 16.44 -1.94
CA HIS A 745 7.36 16.49 -0.64
C HIS A 745 6.19 17.48 -0.66
N SER A 746 4.97 17.00 -0.43
CA SER A 746 3.74 17.79 -0.47
C SER A 746 2.81 17.45 0.69
N GLY A 747 1.89 18.36 0.99
CA GLY A 747 0.88 18.11 2.03
C GLY A 747 -0.31 19.05 1.92
N THR A 748 -1.45 18.61 2.44
CA THR A 748 -2.69 19.37 2.45
C THR A 748 -3.36 19.36 3.82
N VAL A 749 -4.16 20.40 4.10
CA VAL A 749 -5.15 20.40 5.17
C VAL A 749 -6.44 21.01 4.63
N SER A 750 -7.56 20.33 4.87
CA SER A 750 -8.88 20.76 4.44
C SER A 750 -9.73 21.16 5.65
N GLY A 751 -10.46 22.26 5.52
CA GLY A 751 -11.48 22.68 6.49
C GLY A 751 -12.87 22.68 5.87
N THR A 752 -13.88 22.47 6.71
CA THR A 752 -15.29 22.64 6.34
C THR A 752 -15.72 24.12 6.48
N GLY A 753 -16.97 24.44 6.14
CA GLY A 753 -17.58 25.75 6.36
C GLY A 753 -17.72 26.20 7.83
N ILE A 754 -17.32 25.35 8.78
CA ILE A 754 -17.23 25.69 10.21
C ILE A 754 -15.93 26.46 10.53
N VAL A 755 -14.84 26.20 9.79
CA VAL A 755 -13.54 26.84 10.03
C VAL A 755 -13.63 28.33 9.68
N LYS A 756 -13.41 29.19 10.67
CA LYS A 756 -13.68 30.65 10.59
C LYS A 756 -12.55 31.41 9.91
N ASP A 757 -11.31 30.98 10.14
CA ASP A 757 -10.09 31.61 9.63
C ASP A 757 -9.16 30.57 8.98
N TYR A 758 -8.81 30.81 7.71
CA TYR A 758 -7.69 30.14 7.04
C TYR A 758 -6.49 31.08 7.05
N LEU A 759 -5.33 30.59 7.51
CA LEU A 759 -4.16 31.41 7.81
C LEU A 759 -2.92 30.95 7.03
N VAL A 760 -1.97 31.86 6.79
CA VAL A 760 -0.68 31.54 6.16
C VAL A 760 0.47 32.42 6.68
N ASP A 761 1.67 31.85 6.84
CA ASP A 761 2.95 32.57 7.04
C ASP A 761 4.07 31.81 6.30
N VAL A 762 4.40 32.26 5.08
CA VAL A 762 5.54 31.71 4.32
C VAL A 762 6.66 32.75 4.33
N GLN A 763 7.75 32.46 5.04
CA GLN A 763 8.91 33.34 5.16
C GLN A 763 10.17 32.69 4.59
N GLY A 764 10.98 33.45 3.85
CA GLY A 764 12.08 32.90 3.06
C GLY A 764 11.65 32.45 1.66
N LYS A 765 12.57 31.87 0.90
CA LYS A 765 12.31 31.28 -0.41
C LYS A 765 13.18 30.03 -0.54
N ALA A 766 12.74 29.06 -1.33
CA ALA A 766 13.64 27.99 -1.77
C ALA A 766 14.80 28.62 -2.57
N ARG A 767 16.00 28.04 -2.44
CA ARG A 767 17.17 28.38 -3.28
C ARG A 767 17.69 27.16 -4.05
N ASP A 768 17.16 25.99 -3.73
CA ASP A 768 17.51 24.65 -4.15
C ASP A 768 16.20 23.91 -4.53
N GLY A 769 15.90 23.82 -5.82
CA GLY A 769 14.60 23.33 -6.30
C GLY A 769 13.40 24.25 -6.02
N ASP A 770 12.19 23.75 -6.30
CA ASP A 770 10.95 24.55 -6.30
C ASP A 770 10.14 24.42 -5.00
N PHE A 771 9.31 25.44 -4.76
CA PHE A 771 8.31 25.49 -3.69
C PHE A 771 7.04 26.21 -4.19
N GLU A 772 5.89 25.62 -3.94
CA GLU A 772 4.57 26.25 -4.13
C GLU A 772 3.73 26.09 -2.86
N PHE A 773 3.10 27.17 -2.41
CA PHE A 773 1.91 27.10 -1.56
C PHE A 773 0.68 27.32 -2.44
N ALA A 774 -0.43 26.62 -2.19
CA ALA A 774 -1.67 26.88 -2.89
C ALA A 774 -2.89 26.79 -1.97
N SER A 775 -3.94 27.57 -2.26
CA SER A 775 -5.23 27.44 -1.58
C SER A 775 -6.37 27.21 -2.59
N PHE A 776 -7.25 26.27 -2.24
CA PHE A 776 -8.34 25.78 -3.08
C PHE A 776 -9.66 25.99 -2.36
N TRP A 777 -10.66 26.49 -3.08
CA TRP A 777 -11.91 26.98 -2.50
C TRP A 777 -13.08 26.56 -3.36
N ARG A 778 -14.14 26.04 -2.74
CA ARG A 778 -15.44 25.85 -3.41
C ARG A 778 -16.50 26.75 -2.78
N ALA A 779 -17.08 27.63 -3.59
CA ALA A 779 -18.11 28.58 -3.16
C ALA A 779 -19.39 28.45 -3.97
N TYR A 780 -20.53 28.55 -3.30
CA TYR A 780 -21.86 28.19 -3.81
C TYR A 780 -22.88 29.31 -3.49
N ALA A 781 -24.11 29.22 -3.99
CA ALA A 781 -25.21 30.01 -3.44
C ALA A 781 -25.36 29.70 -1.92
N PRO A 782 -25.64 30.70 -1.06
CA PRO A 782 -25.87 30.46 0.37
C PRO A 782 -27.03 29.49 0.60
N GLN A 783 -26.83 28.44 1.41
CA GLN A 783 -27.89 27.43 1.65
C GLN A 783 -29.10 28.03 2.38
N ILE A 784 -28.83 28.94 3.31
CA ILE A 784 -29.85 29.65 4.08
C ILE A 784 -29.56 31.14 3.94
N GLN A 785 -30.43 31.83 3.22
CA GLN A 785 -30.35 33.28 3.00
C GLN A 785 -31.05 34.05 4.12
N LYS A 786 -32.12 33.46 4.67
CA LYS A 786 -32.88 33.96 5.83
C LYS A 786 -33.44 32.79 6.62
N PHE A 787 -33.40 32.87 7.94
CA PHE A 787 -34.11 31.98 8.86
C PHE A 787 -34.44 32.79 10.13
N ALA A 788 -35.71 32.97 10.47
CA ALA A 788 -36.10 33.90 11.53
C ALA A 788 -37.42 33.50 12.21
N LEU A 789 -37.50 33.75 13.51
CA LEU A 789 -38.75 33.69 14.26
C LEU A 789 -39.71 34.77 13.72
N ALA A 790 -40.97 34.42 13.48
CA ALA A 790 -41.98 35.34 12.97
C ALA A 790 -42.16 36.55 13.90
N GLY A 791 -41.82 37.75 13.40
CA GLY A 791 -41.83 38.99 14.20
C GLY A 791 -40.76 39.05 15.30
N GLY A 792 -39.74 38.19 15.26
CA GLY A 792 -38.71 38.04 16.29
C GLY A 792 -37.28 38.06 15.75
N ALA A 793 -36.39 37.33 16.43
CA ALA A 793 -34.97 37.29 16.09
C ALA A 793 -34.68 36.44 14.84
N ALA A 794 -33.67 36.85 14.06
CA ALA A 794 -33.01 35.97 13.11
C ALA A 794 -32.21 34.89 13.87
N LEU A 795 -32.15 33.69 13.31
CA LEU A 795 -31.39 32.55 13.83
C LEU A 795 -30.49 32.03 12.68
N HIS A 796 -29.39 31.37 13.01
CA HIS A 796 -28.35 31.01 12.04
C HIS A 796 -28.07 29.50 12.05
N PRO A 797 -29.07 28.65 11.70
CA PRO A 797 -28.88 27.22 11.72
C PRO A 797 -27.93 26.74 10.61
N ARG A 798 -27.15 25.70 10.88
CA ARG A 798 -26.21 25.06 9.95
C ARG A 798 -26.83 23.78 9.36
N PRO A 799 -27.03 23.66 8.04
CA PRO A 799 -27.49 22.40 7.43
C PRO A 799 -26.55 21.24 7.75
N ALA A 800 -27.05 20.00 7.83
CA ALA A 800 -26.19 18.84 8.08
C ALA A 800 -25.14 18.63 6.97
N THR A 801 -24.01 17.99 7.30
CA THR A 801 -22.86 17.84 6.38
C THR A 801 -23.18 17.01 5.13
N THR A 802 -23.89 15.90 5.30
CA THR A 802 -24.21 14.90 4.26
C THR A 802 -25.51 14.19 4.63
N GLY A 803 -26.17 13.57 3.65
CA GLY A 803 -27.36 12.71 3.86
C GLY A 803 -28.67 13.43 4.15
N SER A 804 -28.68 14.75 4.31
CA SER A 804 -29.89 15.55 4.53
C SER A 804 -30.35 16.18 3.23
N VAL A 805 -31.65 16.12 2.93
CA VAL A 805 -32.25 17.12 2.04
C VAL A 805 -32.15 18.50 2.72
N ASN A 806 -32.23 19.59 1.98
CA ASN A 806 -32.12 20.94 2.55
C ASN A 806 -33.45 21.69 2.46
N LEU A 807 -33.59 22.77 3.25
CA LEU A 807 -34.68 23.72 3.02
C LEU A 807 -34.49 24.39 1.65
N ASP A 808 -35.60 24.62 0.95
CA ASP A 808 -35.60 25.32 -0.32
C ASP A 808 -36.67 26.41 -0.38
N GLY A 809 -36.52 27.31 -1.35
CA GLY A 809 -37.48 28.37 -1.64
C GLY A 809 -37.75 29.30 -0.45
N THR A 810 -39.01 29.70 -0.28
CA THR A 810 -39.48 30.49 0.87
C THR A 810 -40.62 29.74 1.57
N GLY A 811 -40.56 29.63 2.89
CA GLY A 811 -41.58 28.92 3.66
C GLY A 811 -41.70 29.39 5.11
N ARG A 812 -42.67 28.82 5.82
CA ARG A 812 -42.94 29.05 7.25
C ARG A 812 -43.56 27.81 7.90
N ALA A 813 -43.21 27.53 9.16
CA ALA A 813 -43.80 26.45 9.94
C ALA A 813 -43.73 26.71 11.45
N GLU A 814 -44.70 26.18 12.20
CA GLU A 814 -44.65 26.15 13.66
C GLU A 814 -43.54 25.21 14.15
N VAL A 815 -42.92 25.55 15.28
CA VAL A 815 -41.92 24.72 15.96
C VAL A 815 -42.55 24.02 17.16
N VAL A 816 -42.09 22.81 17.49
CA VAL A 816 -42.40 22.10 18.75
C VAL A 816 -41.12 21.62 19.42
N ASP A 817 -41.09 21.62 20.76
CA ASP A 817 -39.97 21.04 21.53
C ASP A 817 -40.22 19.53 21.70
N ALA A 818 -39.33 18.72 21.15
CA ALA A 818 -39.45 17.25 21.09
C ALA A 818 -38.38 16.54 21.95
N GLY A 819 -37.82 17.22 22.95
CA GLY A 819 -36.96 16.60 23.96
C GLY A 819 -35.69 16.01 23.35
N ALA A 820 -35.44 14.72 23.58
CA ALA A 820 -34.30 13.97 23.02
C ALA A 820 -34.56 13.43 21.59
N GLY A 821 -35.74 13.69 21.01
CA GLY A 821 -36.09 13.29 19.65
C GLY A 821 -36.38 11.79 19.50
N SER A 822 -36.77 11.10 20.57
CA SER A 822 -37.31 9.75 20.46
C SER A 822 -38.69 9.77 19.80
N ALA A 823 -39.10 8.65 19.17
CA ALA A 823 -40.39 8.55 18.48
C ALA A 823 -41.58 8.92 19.38
N ALA A 824 -41.54 8.52 20.66
CA ALA A 824 -42.59 8.84 21.64
C ALA A 824 -42.63 10.33 22.01
N GLU A 825 -41.47 11.00 22.13
CA GLU A 825 -41.42 12.45 22.39
C GLU A 825 -41.91 13.26 21.18
N LEU A 826 -41.56 12.83 19.96
CA LEU A 826 -42.00 13.47 18.72
C LEU A 826 -43.51 13.34 18.49
N GLU A 827 -44.09 12.19 18.82
CA GLU A 827 -45.53 11.97 18.81
C GLU A 827 -46.22 12.83 19.88
N ALA A 828 -45.73 12.82 21.12
CA ALA A 828 -46.28 13.60 22.23
C ALA A 828 -46.19 15.12 22.00
N ALA A 829 -45.12 15.60 21.35
CA ALA A 829 -44.96 16.99 20.93
C ALA A 829 -45.87 17.38 19.73
N GLY A 830 -46.46 16.38 19.04
CA GLY A 830 -47.30 16.59 17.87
C GLY A 830 -46.52 17.12 16.66
N ALA A 831 -45.34 16.57 16.38
CA ALA A 831 -44.39 17.05 15.36
C ALA A 831 -44.93 17.06 13.91
N LYS A 832 -46.03 16.35 13.62
CA LYS A 832 -46.61 16.25 12.27
C LYS A 832 -46.90 17.64 11.65
N GLY A 833 -46.31 17.90 10.49
CA GLY A 833 -46.42 19.17 9.75
C GLY A 833 -45.70 20.37 10.39
N ARG A 834 -44.87 20.12 11.41
CA ARG A 834 -44.16 21.14 12.20
C ARG A 834 -42.67 20.85 12.26
N ILE A 835 -41.88 21.84 12.69
CA ILE A 835 -40.44 21.70 12.89
C ILE A 835 -40.19 21.13 14.29
N ALA A 836 -39.50 20.00 14.39
CA ALA A 836 -39.13 19.41 15.67
C ALA A 836 -37.81 20.00 16.17
N LEU A 837 -37.81 20.62 17.35
CA LEU A 837 -36.60 21.03 18.06
C LEU A 837 -36.15 19.92 19.01
N VAL A 838 -34.94 19.40 18.83
CA VAL A 838 -34.39 18.25 19.56
C VAL A 838 -33.05 18.60 20.20
N LYS A 839 -32.82 18.10 21.41
CA LYS A 839 -31.56 18.22 22.16
C LYS A 839 -30.74 16.93 22.03
N VAL A 840 -29.46 17.06 21.67
CA VAL A 840 -28.46 15.97 21.65
C VAL A 840 -27.35 16.20 22.67
N GLY A 841 -26.44 15.23 22.83
CA GLY A 841 -25.22 15.39 23.64
C GLY A 841 -24.17 16.28 22.97
N ASP A 842 -23.24 16.82 23.75
CA ASP A 842 -22.13 17.63 23.21
C ASP A 842 -21.09 16.79 22.43
N ASP A 843 -21.06 15.49 22.70
CA ASP A 843 -20.30 14.44 22.00
C ASP A 843 -21.01 13.90 20.73
N SER A 844 -22.24 14.34 20.46
CA SER A 844 -23.13 13.75 19.46
C SER A 844 -23.26 14.63 18.21
N SER A 845 -22.35 14.44 17.25
CA SER A 845 -22.49 15.01 15.90
C SER A 845 -23.44 14.21 15.00
N ALA A 846 -23.57 12.90 15.24
CA ALA A 846 -24.40 11.99 14.44
C ALA A 846 -25.87 11.98 14.90
N VAL A 847 -26.81 12.36 14.03
CA VAL A 847 -28.23 12.59 14.39
C VAL A 847 -29.25 11.81 13.54
N LEU A 848 -28.78 10.79 12.79
CA LEU A 848 -29.59 10.01 11.84
C LEU A 848 -30.81 9.32 12.49
N THR A 849 -30.67 8.83 13.72
CA THR A 849 -31.75 8.16 14.46
C THR A 849 -32.91 9.12 14.74
N GLN A 850 -32.60 10.33 15.21
CA GLN A 850 -33.57 11.40 15.48
C GLN A 850 -34.20 11.90 14.17
N ALA A 851 -33.42 12.01 13.09
CA ALA A 851 -33.92 12.39 11.77
C ALA A 851 -34.95 11.39 11.23
N ARG A 852 -34.65 10.08 11.29
CA ARG A 852 -35.60 9.02 10.90
C ARG A 852 -36.85 8.98 11.80
N ALA A 853 -36.71 9.22 13.10
CA ALA A 853 -37.85 9.30 14.01
C ALA A 853 -38.74 10.52 13.69
N ALA A 854 -38.14 11.68 13.41
CA ALA A 854 -38.86 12.90 13.05
C ALA A 854 -39.57 12.77 11.69
N GLN A 855 -38.93 12.11 10.72
CA GLN A 855 -39.56 11.71 9.45
C GLN A 855 -40.79 10.85 9.68
N ALA A 856 -40.68 9.80 10.49
CA ALA A 856 -41.79 8.88 10.78
C ALA A 856 -42.95 9.58 11.52
N ALA A 857 -42.66 10.56 12.37
CA ALA A 857 -43.66 11.45 13.00
C ALA A 857 -44.26 12.49 12.03
N GLY A 858 -43.77 12.58 10.80
CA GLY A 858 -44.24 13.52 9.77
C GLY A 858 -43.78 14.97 9.99
N ALA A 859 -42.63 15.19 10.62
CA ALA A 859 -42.07 16.52 10.82
C ALA A 859 -41.61 17.17 9.49
N THR A 860 -41.77 18.48 9.39
CA THR A 860 -41.37 19.28 8.21
C THR A 860 -39.86 19.51 8.16
N ALA A 861 -39.20 19.60 9.33
CA ALA A 861 -37.75 19.67 9.48
C ALA A 861 -37.35 19.29 10.92
N LEU A 862 -36.08 18.97 11.12
CA LEU A 862 -35.46 18.72 12.42
C LEU A 862 -34.42 19.81 12.72
N LEU A 863 -34.66 20.58 13.79
CA LEU A 863 -33.67 21.47 14.39
C LEU A 863 -33.00 20.75 15.55
N VAL A 864 -31.69 20.54 15.48
CA VAL A 864 -30.92 19.87 16.54
C VAL A 864 -30.05 20.88 17.28
N HIS A 865 -30.03 20.84 18.61
CA HIS A 865 -29.10 21.65 19.40
C HIS A 865 -28.39 20.81 20.46
N ARG A 866 -27.16 21.20 20.81
CA ARG A 866 -26.39 20.62 21.92
C ARG A 866 -26.42 21.56 23.16
N PRO A 867 -25.99 21.12 24.35
CA PRO A 867 -25.85 21.99 25.52
C PRO A 867 -24.83 23.12 25.35
N SER A 868 -23.68 22.83 24.75
CA SER A 868 -22.57 23.78 24.62
C SER A 868 -22.80 24.80 23.52
N VAL A 869 -22.50 26.06 23.85
CA VAL A 869 -22.37 27.14 22.86
C VAL A 869 -21.23 26.81 21.89
N GLY A 870 -21.35 27.21 20.62
CA GLY A 870 -20.39 26.88 19.57
C GLY A 870 -21.11 26.63 18.24
N ASP A 871 -20.47 27.02 17.14
CA ASP A 871 -21.02 26.92 15.78
C ASP A 871 -20.72 25.54 15.20
N TRP A 872 -21.57 24.57 15.53
CA TRP A 872 -21.40 23.15 15.16
C TRP A 872 -22.35 22.76 14.02
N GLN A 873 -22.01 21.69 13.30
CA GLN A 873 -22.80 21.15 12.21
C GLN A 873 -23.16 19.67 12.49
N PRO A 874 -24.43 19.26 12.38
CA PRO A 874 -24.80 17.85 12.51
C PRO A 874 -24.36 17.04 11.29
N SER A 875 -24.21 15.74 11.49
CA SER A 875 -23.94 14.76 10.46
C SER A 875 -24.99 13.65 10.50
N LEU A 876 -25.32 13.11 9.32
CA LEU A 876 -26.12 11.90 9.17
C LEU A 876 -25.27 10.72 8.66
N GLY A 877 -23.95 10.92 8.51
CA GLY A 877 -23.06 10.02 7.79
C GLY A 877 -23.51 9.86 6.33
N TYR A 878 -23.51 8.62 5.86
CA TYR A 878 -24.03 8.21 4.54
C TYR A 878 -25.51 7.78 4.58
N GLY A 879 -26.20 7.97 5.72
CA GLY A 879 -27.61 7.67 5.84
C GLY A 879 -28.47 8.82 5.31
N ALA A 880 -29.31 8.53 4.32
CA ALA A 880 -30.30 9.50 3.85
C ALA A 880 -31.41 9.74 4.90
N ALA A 881 -31.73 11.00 5.14
CA ALA A 881 -32.94 11.47 5.81
C ALA A 881 -33.69 12.43 4.87
N PRO A 882 -34.91 12.07 4.42
CA PRO A 882 -35.68 12.86 3.43
C PRO A 882 -36.46 14.02 4.07
N LEU A 883 -35.95 14.59 5.17
CA LEU A 883 -36.40 15.87 5.73
C LEU A 883 -35.19 16.76 6.06
N PRO A 884 -35.31 18.10 6.03
CA PRO A 884 -34.22 18.99 6.39
C PRO A 884 -33.76 18.85 7.83
N VAL A 885 -32.47 18.61 8.03
CA VAL A 885 -31.81 18.54 9.34
C VAL A 885 -30.82 19.69 9.46
N LEU A 886 -31.01 20.56 10.47
CA LEU A 886 -30.16 21.71 10.71
C LEU A 886 -29.72 21.77 12.18
N GLY A 887 -28.43 22.06 12.42
CA GLY A 887 -27.90 22.37 13.74
C GLY A 887 -28.22 23.80 14.14
N LEU A 888 -28.63 24.00 15.40
CA LEU A 888 -28.88 25.30 15.99
C LEU A 888 -27.96 25.47 17.20
N ARG A 889 -27.41 26.67 17.39
CA ARG A 889 -26.58 26.99 18.56
C ARG A 889 -27.42 27.00 19.85
N ALA A 890 -26.80 26.69 20.99
CA ALA A 890 -27.49 26.59 22.27
C ALA A 890 -28.17 27.91 22.71
N ASP A 891 -27.57 29.05 22.40
CA ASP A 891 -28.12 30.40 22.66
C ASP A 891 -29.35 30.71 21.80
N GLU A 892 -29.31 30.38 20.52
CA GLU A 892 -30.44 30.53 19.60
C GLU A 892 -31.58 29.54 19.91
N ALA A 893 -31.25 28.30 20.30
CA ALA A 893 -32.22 27.33 20.80
C ALA A 893 -32.93 27.82 22.07
N ALA A 894 -32.24 28.54 22.96
CA ALA A 894 -32.85 29.15 24.14
C ALA A 894 -33.81 30.30 23.78
N VAL A 895 -33.51 31.10 22.74
CA VAL A 895 -34.45 32.10 22.20
C VAL A 895 -35.72 31.42 21.69
N LEU A 896 -35.58 30.31 20.96
CA LEU A 896 -36.70 29.56 20.39
C LEU A 896 -37.57 28.89 21.49
N LYS A 897 -36.94 28.25 22.49
CA LYS A 897 -37.65 27.69 23.67
C LYS A 897 -38.36 28.78 24.49
N LYS A 898 -37.78 29.98 24.61
CA LYS A 898 -38.42 31.14 25.27
C LYS A 898 -39.62 31.67 24.51
N ALA A 899 -39.65 31.55 23.18
CA ALA A 899 -40.83 31.86 22.37
C ALA A 899 -41.93 30.80 22.58
N LEU A 900 -41.58 29.51 22.56
CA LEU A 900 -42.49 28.39 22.83
C LEU A 900 -43.14 28.48 24.23
N GLY A 901 -42.37 28.89 25.25
CA GLY A 901 -42.90 29.13 26.60
C GLY A 901 -43.89 30.30 26.73
N LYS A 902 -44.07 31.12 25.66
CA LYS A 902 -45.04 32.23 25.60
C LYS A 902 -46.25 31.91 24.71
N GLY A 903 -46.28 30.76 24.03
CA GLY A 903 -47.30 30.40 23.06
C GLY A 903 -46.69 29.77 21.81
N LYS A 904 -47.35 29.96 20.66
CA LYS A 904 -46.88 29.42 19.39
C LYS A 904 -45.60 30.13 18.93
N ALA A 905 -44.55 29.37 18.62
CA ALA A 905 -43.39 29.86 17.90
C ALA A 905 -43.45 29.37 16.44
N GLU A 906 -43.28 30.30 15.51
CA GLU A 906 -43.25 30.01 14.08
C GLU A 906 -41.98 30.58 13.48
N VAL A 907 -41.34 29.83 12.59
CA VAL A 907 -40.12 30.24 11.89
C VAL A 907 -40.39 30.33 10.40
N SER A 908 -39.89 31.39 9.76
CA SER A 908 -39.87 31.56 8.31
C SER A 908 -38.44 31.48 7.76
N TRP A 909 -38.30 31.03 6.51
CA TRP A 909 -37.02 30.89 5.84
C TRP A 909 -37.04 31.36 4.38
N THR A 910 -35.85 31.70 3.88
CA THR A 910 -35.51 31.76 2.47
C THR A 910 -34.22 30.98 2.29
N ALA A 911 -34.23 29.93 1.47
CA ALA A 911 -33.17 28.94 1.36
C ALA A 911 -32.93 28.50 -0.09
N THR A 912 -31.84 27.77 -0.32
CA THR A 912 -31.46 27.22 -1.61
C THR A 912 -30.86 25.84 -1.38
N ALA A 913 -31.64 24.80 -1.60
CA ALA A 913 -31.27 23.44 -1.23
C ALA A 913 -30.06 22.93 -2.03
N VAL A 914 -30.08 23.17 -3.34
CA VAL A 914 -29.03 22.83 -4.29
C VAL A 914 -28.62 24.08 -5.07
N SER A 915 -27.31 24.30 -5.20
CA SER A 915 -26.78 25.54 -5.75
C SER A 915 -26.82 25.55 -7.28
N PRO A 916 -27.40 26.58 -7.94
CA PRO A 916 -27.42 26.69 -9.40
C PRO A 916 -26.05 27.02 -10.00
N PHE A 917 -25.05 27.35 -9.17
CA PHE A 917 -23.66 27.54 -9.61
C PHE A 917 -22.65 27.02 -8.58
N VAL A 918 -21.42 26.81 -9.00
CA VAL A 918 -20.26 26.61 -8.12
C VAL A 918 -19.04 27.34 -8.67
N TYR A 919 -18.26 27.95 -7.78
CA TYR A 919 -16.92 28.48 -8.05
C TYR A 919 -15.88 27.50 -7.53
N ASN A 920 -15.15 26.86 -8.42
CA ASN A 920 -14.01 25.97 -8.15
C ASN A 920 -12.72 26.76 -8.38
N LEU A 921 -12.07 27.17 -7.30
CA LEU A 921 -11.02 28.19 -7.33
C LEU A 921 -9.70 27.65 -6.81
N SER A 922 -8.62 27.98 -7.50
CA SER A 922 -7.23 27.70 -7.10
C SER A 922 -6.43 29.00 -7.08
N PHE A 923 -5.55 29.14 -6.09
CA PHE A 923 -4.62 30.26 -5.93
C PHE A 923 -3.22 29.75 -5.52
N PRO A 924 -2.37 29.36 -6.49
CA PRO A 924 -0.96 29.03 -6.24
C PRO A 924 -0.09 30.29 -6.06
N GLU A 925 0.86 30.23 -5.11
CA GLU A 925 1.81 31.28 -4.74
C GLU A 925 3.19 30.65 -4.42
N ASN A 926 4.19 30.88 -5.28
CA ASN A 926 5.56 30.30 -5.13
C ASN A 926 6.50 31.19 -4.28
N GLY A 927 5.95 32.21 -3.62
CA GLY A 927 6.70 33.28 -2.97
C GLY A 927 6.46 33.37 -1.46
N GLN A 928 7.00 34.42 -0.86
CA GLN A 928 6.68 34.78 0.53
C GLN A 928 5.24 35.28 0.66
N ILE A 929 4.58 34.86 1.73
CA ILE A 929 3.21 35.27 2.05
C ILE A 929 3.20 35.77 3.50
N THR A 930 3.41 37.08 3.61
CA THR A 930 3.60 37.83 4.86
C THR A 930 2.61 38.99 5.00
N SER A 931 1.42 38.83 4.40
CA SER A 931 0.30 39.80 4.46
C SER A 931 -1.03 39.11 4.15
N ASP A 932 -2.13 39.65 4.68
CA ASP A 932 -3.48 39.13 4.42
C ASP A 932 -3.80 39.13 2.92
N ARG A 933 -4.45 38.06 2.44
CA ARG A 933 -4.91 37.92 1.05
C ARG A 933 -6.42 37.99 0.98
N THR A 934 -6.94 38.74 0.01
CA THR A 934 -8.35 38.67 -0.41
C THR A 934 -8.40 38.49 -1.91
N TYR A 935 -8.59 37.26 -2.35
CA TYR A 935 -8.69 36.90 -3.76
C TYR A 935 -10.05 37.35 -4.31
N LYS A 936 -10.03 38.40 -5.14
CA LYS A 936 -11.23 38.96 -5.79
C LYS A 936 -11.48 38.25 -7.11
N VAL A 937 -12.62 37.58 -7.22
CA VAL A 937 -12.97 36.68 -8.30
C VAL A 937 -14.08 37.27 -9.17
N ARG A 938 -13.91 37.15 -10.49
CA ARG A 938 -14.89 37.59 -11.50
C ARG A 938 -15.11 36.49 -12.53
N ASP A 939 -16.35 36.27 -12.92
CA ASP A 939 -16.79 35.23 -13.84
C ASP A 939 -16.00 35.27 -15.15
N LYS A 940 -15.81 36.47 -15.72
CA LYS A 940 -15.06 36.71 -16.97
C LYS A 940 -13.55 36.39 -16.91
N LYS A 941 -13.02 36.02 -15.74
CA LYS A 941 -11.62 35.59 -15.54
C LYS A 941 -11.49 34.08 -15.31
N LEU A 942 -12.61 33.35 -15.29
CA LEU A 942 -12.69 31.91 -15.10
C LEU A 942 -13.07 31.24 -16.43
N GLY A 943 -12.80 29.94 -16.55
CA GLY A 943 -13.55 29.10 -17.51
C GLY A 943 -14.92 28.80 -16.94
N SER A 944 -15.91 28.50 -17.79
CA SER A 944 -17.25 28.13 -17.34
C SER A 944 -17.79 26.92 -18.09
N VAL A 945 -18.41 26.00 -17.36
CA VAL A 945 -19.11 24.82 -17.88
C VAL A 945 -20.58 24.92 -17.49
N VAL A 946 -21.49 24.74 -18.46
CA VAL A 946 -22.91 24.48 -18.16
C VAL A 946 -23.08 22.97 -18.12
N SER A 947 -23.07 22.42 -16.91
CA SER A 947 -23.21 20.98 -16.69
C SER A 947 -24.69 20.64 -16.51
N THR A 948 -25.22 19.76 -17.37
CA THR A 948 -26.57 19.20 -17.28
C THR A 948 -26.48 17.81 -16.69
N HIS A 949 -27.36 17.45 -15.76
CA HIS A 949 -27.42 16.14 -15.13
C HIS A 949 -28.77 15.52 -15.43
N ALA A 950 -28.82 14.34 -16.03
CA ALA A 950 -30.05 13.59 -16.26
C ALA A 950 -30.33 12.63 -15.09
N ALA A 951 -31.61 12.40 -14.80
CA ALA A 951 -32.07 11.43 -13.83
C ALA A 951 -32.19 10.03 -14.45
N MET A 952 -31.92 9.02 -13.63
CA MET A 952 -32.15 7.62 -13.99
C MET A 952 -33.62 7.21 -13.78
N GLY A 953 -34.56 8.03 -14.25
CA GLY A 953 -36.01 7.81 -14.12
C GLY A 953 -36.64 8.19 -12.78
N VAL A 954 -35.85 8.60 -11.79
CA VAL A 954 -36.29 9.16 -10.51
C VAL A 954 -35.51 10.44 -10.24
N ALA A 955 -36.20 11.52 -9.87
CA ALA A 955 -35.53 12.76 -9.50
C ALA A 955 -34.83 12.61 -8.15
N ALA A 956 -33.55 12.96 -8.10
CA ALA A 956 -32.67 12.78 -6.93
C ALA A 956 -31.53 13.80 -6.93
N ASP A 957 -30.90 14.01 -5.78
CA ASP A 957 -29.67 14.79 -5.68
C ASP A 957 -28.45 13.85 -5.71
N TYR A 958 -27.56 14.07 -6.67
CA TYR A 958 -26.32 13.34 -6.88
C TYR A 958 -25.15 14.03 -6.15
N VAL A 959 -24.12 13.26 -5.81
CA VAL A 959 -22.95 13.76 -5.07
C VAL A 959 -21.79 14.08 -6.02
N ASP A 960 -21.35 15.33 -5.95
CA ASP A 960 -20.36 15.98 -6.81
C ASP A 960 -19.04 16.19 -6.06
N THR A 961 -17.98 15.57 -6.61
CA THR A 961 -16.61 15.57 -6.09
C THR A 961 -15.67 16.17 -7.12
N LEU A 962 -14.67 16.92 -6.65
CA LEU A 962 -13.70 17.58 -7.52
C LEU A 962 -12.27 17.34 -7.04
N LEU A 963 -11.50 16.65 -7.89
CA LEU A 963 -10.06 16.51 -7.75
C LEU A 963 -9.35 17.66 -8.46
N VAL A 964 -8.17 18.01 -7.96
CA VAL A 964 -7.31 19.04 -8.52
C VAL A 964 -5.86 18.57 -8.49
N SER A 965 -5.16 18.75 -9.60
CA SER A 965 -3.75 18.39 -9.76
C SER A 965 -2.90 19.62 -10.08
N ARG A 966 -1.67 19.64 -9.57
CA ARG A 966 -0.69 20.71 -9.79
C ARG A 966 0.49 20.19 -10.64
N PRO A 967 1.19 21.06 -11.40
CA PRO A 967 2.27 20.66 -12.31
C PRO A 967 3.44 19.92 -11.66
N TYR A 968 3.63 20.05 -10.33
CA TYR A 968 4.62 19.29 -9.58
C TYR A 968 4.20 17.84 -9.26
N GLY A 969 3.08 17.36 -9.80
CA GLY A 969 2.65 15.95 -9.74
C GLY A 969 1.68 15.58 -8.62
N ALA A 970 1.39 16.47 -7.66
CA ALA A 970 0.42 16.16 -6.60
C ALA A 970 -1.03 16.37 -7.06
N THR A 971 -1.90 15.44 -6.65
CA THR A 971 -3.36 15.50 -6.82
C THR A 971 -4.04 15.39 -5.46
N PHE A 972 -5.10 16.18 -5.23
CA PHE A 972 -5.86 16.17 -3.97
C PHE A 972 -7.29 16.71 -4.16
N GLY A 973 -8.14 16.59 -3.12
CA GLY A 973 -9.52 17.11 -3.15
C GLY A 973 -9.58 18.63 -3.01
N ALA A 974 -10.32 19.29 -3.91
CA ALA A 974 -10.43 20.76 -3.94
C ALA A 974 -11.20 21.32 -2.72
N SER A 975 -12.23 20.61 -2.24
CA SER A 975 -12.84 20.77 -0.90
C SER A 975 -13.79 19.58 -0.61
N SER A 976 -14.63 19.71 0.42
CA SER A 976 -15.78 18.84 0.71
C SER A 976 -16.75 18.59 -0.46
N LEU A 977 -17.49 17.49 -0.32
CA LEU A 977 -18.58 17.03 -1.20
C LEU A 977 -19.70 18.08 -1.36
N ALA A 978 -20.38 18.07 -2.50
CA ALA A 978 -21.55 18.90 -2.75
C ALA A 978 -22.67 18.11 -3.46
N LEU A 979 -23.88 18.67 -3.50
CA LEU A 979 -25.03 18.10 -4.20
C LEU A 979 -25.27 18.81 -5.54
N VAL A 980 -25.78 18.05 -6.52
CA VAL A 980 -26.41 18.54 -7.76
C VAL A 980 -27.72 17.80 -8.00
N SER A 981 -28.75 18.48 -8.48
CA SER A 981 -30.04 17.82 -8.73
C SER A 981 -30.06 17.18 -10.13
N ALA A 982 -30.59 15.98 -10.21
CA ALA A 982 -30.91 15.27 -11.43
C ALA A 982 -32.43 15.00 -11.47
N PRO A 983 -33.16 15.42 -12.53
CA PRO A 983 -32.68 16.19 -13.66
C PRO A 983 -32.40 17.65 -13.26
N GLY A 984 -31.33 18.24 -13.78
CA GLY A 984 -30.96 19.62 -13.41
C GLY A 984 -29.81 20.19 -14.23
N LYS A 985 -29.50 21.47 -13.97
CA LYS A 985 -28.39 22.19 -14.61
C LYS A 985 -27.66 23.05 -13.58
N ARG A 986 -26.33 23.08 -13.67
CA ARG A 986 -25.45 23.91 -12.82
C ARG A 986 -24.40 24.60 -13.67
N THR A 987 -24.15 25.89 -13.40
CA THR A 987 -23.03 26.62 -14.01
C THR A 987 -21.79 26.54 -13.12
N GLU A 988 -20.74 25.92 -13.63
CA GLU A 988 -19.53 25.61 -12.88
C GLU A 988 -18.39 26.51 -13.40
N TYR A 989 -17.75 27.25 -12.51
CA TYR A 989 -16.66 28.17 -12.84
C TYR A 989 -15.33 27.65 -12.32
N TYR A 990 -14.29 27.70 -13.15
CA TYR A 990 -12.98 27.13 -12.84
C TYR A 990 -11.86 28.18 -12.97
N THR A 991 -10.91 28.23 -12.02
CA THR A 991 -9.67 29.00 -12.21
C THR A 991 -8.96 28.50 -13.48
N ALA A 992 -8.69 29.43 -14.38
CA ALA A 992 -7.96 29.18 -15.61
C ALA A 992 -6.43 29.17 -15.36
N GLY A 993 -5.71 28.28 -16.05
CA GLY A 993 -4.26 28.16 -15.93
C GLY A 993 -3.75 26.73 -16.12
N ASP A 994 -2.68 26.42 -15.39
CA ASP A 994 -1.97 25.14 -15.28
C ASP A 994 -2.60 24.17 -14.26
N THR A 995 -3.67 24.59 -13.58
CA THR A 995 -4.41 23.74 -12.64
C THR A 995 -5.30 22.79 -13.42
N VAL A 996 -5.05 21.50 -13.27
CA VAL A 996 -5.87 20.42 -13.86
C VAL A 996 -7.02 20.12 -12.90
N TRP A 997 -8.22 19.97 -13.43
CA TRP A 997 -9.44 19.70 -12.67
C TRP A 997 -10.11 18.45 -13.21
N GLN A 998 -10.52 17.54 -12.32
CA GLN A 998 -11.27 16.35 -12.70
C GLN A 998 -12.52 16.23 -11.84
N LYS A 999 -13.68 16.12 -12.48
CA LYS A 999 -14.98 16.01 -11.83
C LYS A 999 -15.44 14.57 -11.78
N MET A 1000 -16.04 14.19 -10.65
CA MET A 1000 -16.64 12.88 -10.44
C MET A 1000 -18.05 13.06 -9.86
N LEU A 1001 -19.00 12.26 -10.33
CA LEU A 1001 -20.41 12.40 -10.00
C LEU A 1001 -21.05 11.03 -9.75
N SER A 1002 -21.68 10.85 -8.58
CA SER A 1002 -22.33 9.59 -8.19
C SER A 1002 -23.82 9.81 -7.91
N SER A 1003 -24.69 8.95 -8.45
CA SER A 1003 -26.13 9.02 -8.20
C SER A 1003 -26.52 8.70 -6.76
N SER A 1004 -25.71 7.91 -6.05
CA SER A 1004 -26.09 7.29 -4.78
C SER A 1004 -24.88 7.01 -3.87
N PHE A 1005 -23.97 7.97 -3.77
CA PHE A 1005 -22.73 7.87 -2.98
C PHE A 1005 -22.94 7.45 -1.51
N PRO A 1006 -22.08 6.58 -0.94
CA PRO A 1006 -20.96 5.87 -1.56
C PRO A 1006 -21.36 4.54 -2.23
N TRP A 1007 -22.67 4.28 -2.37
CA TRP A 1007 -23.20 2.97 -2.75
C TRP A 1007 -23.30 2.75 -4.27
N GLY A 1008 -23.58 3.80 -5.05
CA GLY A 1008 -23.68 3.71 -6.52
C GLY A 1008 -22.36 3.83 -7.28
N GLU A 1009 -22.48 3.86 -8.61
CA GLU A 1009 -21.40 4.17 -9.54
C GLU A 1009 -20.74 5.53 -9.22
N LEU A 1010 -19.52 5.69 -9.72
CA LEU A 1010 -18.84 6.98 -9.77
C LEU A 1010 -18.52 7.28 -11.23
N MET A 1011 -19.41 8.02 -11.90
CA MET A 1011 -19.13 8.53 -13.24
C MET A 1011 -17.96 9.52 -13.14
N THR A 1012 -16.97 9.34 -13.99
CA THR A 1012 -15.75 10.15 -14.05
C THR A 1012 -15.64 10.80 -15.42
N GLY A 1013 -15.30 12.09 -15.44
CA GLY A 1013 -14.97 12.83 -16.66
C GLY A 1013 -13.46 13.09 -16.76
N ASP A 1014 -13.02 13.55 -17.93
CA ASP A 1014 -11.59 13.79 -18.20
C ASP A 1014 -10.99 14.87 -17.28
N ALA A 1015 -9.69 14.74 -17.03
CA ALA A 1015 -8.85 15.72 -16.37
C ALA A 1015 -8.56 16.89 -17.34
N ARG A 1016 -9.08 18.09 -17.05
CA ARG A 1016 -9.05 19.23 -17.99
C ARG A 1016 -8.51 20.52 -17.36
N THR A 1017 -7.79 21.30 -18.16
CA THR A 1017 -7.43 22.70 -17.83
C THR A 1017 -8.42 23.68 -18.48
N TYR A 1018 -8.68 24.80 -17.82
CA TYR A 1018 -9.66 25.80 -18.29
C TYR A 1018 -8.99 27.08 -18.78
N ARG A 1019 -9.64 27.76 -19.74
CA ARG A 1019 -9.22 29.06 -20.28
C ARG A 1019 -10.21 30.16 -19.91
N ALA A 1020 -9.71 31.30 -19.45
CA ALA A 1020 -10.54 32.41 -18.98
C ALA A 1020 -11.47 32.92 -20.09
N GLY A 1021 -12.76 33.10 -19.76
CA GLY A 1021 -13.79 33.56 -20.69
C GLY A 1021 -14.28 32.52 -21.70
N ARG A 1022 -13.75 31.29 -21.71
CA ARG A 1022 -14.28 30.18 -22.53
C ARG A 1022 -15.46 29.54 -21.81
N ALA A 1023 -16.59 29.44 -22.51
CA ALA A 1023 -17.75 28.66 -22.09
C ALA A 1023 -17.79 27.32 -22.82
N THR A 1024 -18.18 26.27 -22.11
CA THR A 1024 -18.45 24.92 -22.63
C THR A 1024 -19.74 24.37 -22.01
N ALA A 1025 -20.24 23.26 -22.54
CA ALA A 1025 -21.35 22.51 -21.99
C ALA A 1025 -20.94 21.03 -21.85
N GLU A 1026 -21.62 20.30 -20.98
CA GLU A 1026 -21.32 18.93 -20.59
C GLU A 1026 -22.63 18.27 -20.12
N GLU A 1027 -22.88 17.02 -20.50
CA GLU A 1027 -24.14 16.33 -20.20
C GLU A 1027 -23.88 14.97 -19.53
N TRP A 1028 -24.19 14.87 -18.24
CA TRP A 1028 -23.97 13.67 -17.42
C TRP A 1028 -25.21 12.78 -17.39
N TYR A 1029 -24.98 11.47 -17.44
CA TYR A 1029 -26.01 10.43 -17.43
C TYR A 1029 -27.00 10.53 -18.59
N ARG A 1030 -26.64 11.10 -19.75
CA ARG A 1030 -27.53 11.20 -20.93
C ARG A 1030 -27.80 9.84 -21.57
N GLY A 1031 -28.97 9.65 -22.19
CA GLY A 1031 -29.22 8.53 -23.10
C GLY A 1031 -29.42 7.18 -22.40
N LEU A 1032 -29.03 6.08 -23.03
CA LEU A 1032 -29.04 4.76 -22.39
C LEU A 1032 -27.68 4.52 -21.71
N LEU A 1033 -27.71 4.10 -20.45
CA LEU A 1033 -26.52 3.81 -19.66
C LEU A 1033 -26.19 2.33 -19.87
N VAL A 1034 -25.20 2.05 -20.72
CA VAL A 1034 -24.84 0.70 -21.18
C VAL A 1034 -23.33 0.46 -21.09
N PRO A 1035 -22.85 -0.80 -21.10
CA PRO A 1035 -21.43 -1.10 -21.16
C PRO A 1035 -20.74 -0.47 -22.38
N GLY A 1036 -19.52 0.01 -22.20
CA GLY A 1036 -18.78 0.76 -23.22
C GLY A 1036 -17.27 0.52 -23.19
N ALA A 1037 -16.53 1.21 -24.05
CA ALA A 1037 -15.07 1.20 -24.01
C ALA A 1037 -14.57 1.93 -22.74
N PRO A 1038 -13.59 1.36 -22.00
CA PRO A 1038 -12.90 2.08 -20.93
C PRO A 1038 -12.08 3.26 -21.47
N ARG A 1039 -11.78 4.22 -20.60
CA ARG A 1039 -10.98 5.42 -20.92
C ARG A 1039 -10.01 5.76 -19.79
N ASP A 1040 -8.92 6.43 -20.12
CA ASP A 1040 -7.97 6.99 -19.15
C ASP A 1040 -8.42 8.38 -18.61
N ALA A 1041 -7.55 9.06 -17.87
CA ALA A 1041 -7.86 10.38 -17.31
C ALA A 1041 -7.83 11.50 -18.36
N GLU A 1042 -7.10 11.29 -19.46
CA GLU A 1042 -6.97 12.17 -20.61
C GLU A 1042 -8.19 12.06 -21.56
N GLY A 1043 -8.94 10.96 -21.44
CA GLY A 1043 -10.16 10.66 -22.18
C GLY A 1043 -9.95 9.75 -23.38
N GLU A 1044 -8.75 9.19 -23.57
CA GLU A 1044 -8.42 8.26 -24.66
C GLU A 1044 -9.01 6.88 -24.39
N GLU A 1045 -9.43 6.18 -25.45
CA GLU A 1045 -10.02 4.85 -25.31
C GLU A 1045 -8.95 3.80 -24.96
N LEU A 1046 -9.26 2.93 -24.01
CA LEU A 1046 -8.42 1.83 -23.55
C LEU A 1046 -8.88 0.49 -24.14
N LEU A 1047 -8.07 -0.57 -23.97
CA LEU A 1047 -8.41 -1.92 -24.44
C LEU A 1047 -9.59 -2.48 -23.63
N ALA A 1048 -10.73 -2.73 -24.29
CA ALA A 1048 -11.91 -3.34 -23.66
C ALA A 1048 -11.89 -4.88 -23.70
N GLY A 1049 -11.10 -5.47 -24.60
CA GLY A 1049 -10.96 -6.91 -24.75
C GLY A 1049 -9.80 -7.28 -25.66
N GLU A 1050 -9.00 -8.27 -25.28
CA GLU A 1050 -7.86 -8.76 -26.06
C GLU A 1050 -7.64 -10.28 -25.90
N ARG A 1051 -6.91 -10.86 -26.85
CA ARG A 1051 -6.28 -12.18 -26.73
C ARG A 1051 -4.78 -12.01 -26.58
N GLN A 1052 -4.19 -12.72 -25.63
CA GLN A 1052 -2.75 -12.94 -25.52
C GLN A 1052 -2.51 -14.45 -25.44
N ASP A 1053 -1.72 -15.03 -26.34
CA ASP A 1053 -1.47 -16.48 -26.40
C ASP A 1053 -2.79 -17.30 -26.32
N ASN A 1054 -2.93 -18.19 -25.34
CA ASN A 1054 -4.09 -19.03 -25.10
C ASN A 1054 -5.04 -18.46 -24.03
N VAL A 1055 -5.05 -17.14 -23.81
CA VAL A 1055 -6.02 -16.46 -22.93
C VAL A 1055 -6.73 -15.30 -23.61
N ILE A 1056 -8.03 -15.16 -23.34
CA ILE A 1056 -8.86 -14.01 -23.70
C ILE A 1056 -9.21 -13.23 -22.43
N GLY A 1057 -8.86 -11.94 -22.38
CA GLY A 1057 -9.24 -11.02 -21.32
C GLY A 1057 -10.26 -9.99 -21.80
N VAL A 1058 -11.20 -9.60 -20.93
CA VAL A 1058 -12.26 -8.63 -21.24
C VAL A 1058 -12.53 -7.73 -20.04
N ALA A 1059 -12.54 -6.41 -20.24
CA ALA A 1059 -12.84 -5.37 -19.23
C ALA A 1059 -13.52 -4.13 -19.83
N PRO A 1060 -14.81 -4.18 -20.19
CA PRO A 1060 -15.56 -3.00 -20.60
C PRO A 1060 -15.79 -2.05 -19.41
N ALA A 1061 -16.04 -0.77 -19.69
CA ALA A 1061 -16.60 0.13 -18.69
C ALA A 1061 -17.99 -0.39 -18.27
N PHE A 1062 -18.29 -0.39 -16.96
CA PHE A 1062 -19.54 -0.92 -16.41
C PHE A 1062 -20.78 -0.21 -16.99
N THR A 1063 -20.67 1.10 -17.14
CA THR A 1063 -21.63 1.92 -17.89
C THR A 1063 -20.94 3.14 -18.50
N THR A 1064 -21.50 3.69 -19.57
CA THR A 1064 -21.11 5.00 -20.11
C THR A 1064 -22.33 5.78 -20.59
N ASP A 1065 -22.24 7.10 -20.61
CA ASP A 1065 -23.16 8.01 -21.33
C ASP A 1065 -22.58 8.51 -22.68
N SER A 1066 -21.49 7.88 -23.14
CA SER A 1066 -20.64 8.20 -24.30
C SER A 1066 -19.55 9.27 -24.08
N GLU A 1067 -19.66 10.13 -23.06
CA GLU A 1067 -18.63 11.14 -22.73
C GLU A 1067 -17.92 10.81 -21.41
N HIS A 1068 -18.64 10.22 -20.46
CA HIS A 1068 -18.17 9.87 -19.13
C HIS A 1068 -18.23 8.35 -18.95
N ILE A 1069 -17.31 7.81 -18.15
CA ILE A 1069 -17.28 6.39 -17.80
C ILE A 1069 -17.70 6.18 -16.35
N GLY A 1070 -18.64 5.27 -16.13
CA GLY A 1070 -19.03 4.77 -14.83
C GLY A 1070 -18.19 3.58 -14.46
N GLN A 1071 -17.35 3.74 -13.44
CA GLN A 1071 -16.75 2.61 -12.75
C GLN A 1071 -17.83 1.87 -11.96
N GLN A 1072 -17.68 0.54 -11.82
CA GLN A 1072 -18.60 -0.28 -11.04
C GLN A 1072 -18.69 0.29 -9.61
N GLY A 1073 -19.90 0.64 -9.20
CA GLY A 1073 -20.19 1.15 -7.86
C GLY A 1073 -19.95 0.12 -6.77
N SER A 1074 -19.91 0.60 -5.53
CA SER A 1074 -19.58 -0.24 -4.38
C SER A 1074 -20.73 -1.20 -3.97
N PHE A 1075 -21.98 -0.75 -3.86
CA PHE A 1075 -23.08 -1.59 -3.34
C PHE A 1075 -24.39 -1.38 -4.10
N GLY A 1076 -24.64 -2.26 -5.06
CA GLY A 1076 -25.84 -2.27 -5.89
C GLY A 1076 -25.54 -2.40 -7.38
N ASP A 1077 -24.28 -2.23 -7.77
CA ASP A 1077 -23.81 -2.41 -9.14
C ASP A 1077 -23.25 -3.83 -9.31
N ILE A 1078 -24.05 -4.72 -9.90
CA ILE A 1078 -23.68 -6.12 -10.13
C ILE A 1078 -23.50 -6.33 -11.63
N GLY A 1079 -22.61 -7.23 -12.03
CA GLY A 1079 -22.53 -7.71 -13.41
C GLY A 1079 -21.79 -9.03 -13.48
N ASN A 1080 -21.94 -9.75 -14.58
CA ASN A 1080 -21.22 -11.00 -14.84
C ASN A 1080 -20.74 -11.03 -16.31
N VAL A 1081 -19.89 -11.99 -16.67
CA VAL A 1081 -19.53 -12.25 -18.06
C VAL A 1081 -19.33 -13.75 -18.31
N GLN A 1082 -19.72 -14.22 -19.48
CA GLN A 1082 -19.60 -15.62 -19.93
C GLN A 1082 -18.96 -15.66 -21.32
N LEU A 1083 -18.01 -16.57 -21.55
CA LEU A 1083 -17.43 -16.83 -22.86
C LEU A 1083 -17.81 -18.24 -23.35
N LYS A 1084 -18.29 -18.32 -24.59
CA LYS A 1084 -18.54 -19.57 -25.32
C LYS A 1084 -17.66 -19.66 -26.56
N ARG A 1085 -17.32 -20.88 -26.98
CA ARG A 1085 -16.55 -21.22 -28.19
C ARG A 1085 -17.35 -22.25 -28.99
N GLU A 1086 -17.68 -21.94 -30.24
CA GLU A 1086 -18.51 -22.79 -31.12
C GLU A 1086 -19.83 -23.28 -30.45
N GLY A 1087 -20.39 -22.47 -29.53
CA GLY A 1087 -21.62 -22.75 -28.77
C GLY A 1087 -21.42 -23.38 -27.39
N GLU A 1088 -20.25 -23.95 -27.09
CA GLU A 1088 -19.93 -24.56 -25.79
C GLU A 1088 -19.36 -23.53 -24.80
N LEU A 1089 -19.69 -23.65 -23.51
CA LEU A 1089 -19.20 -22.74 -22.47
C LEU A 1089 -17.72 -22.99 -22.18
N VAL A 1090 -16.91 -21.94 -22.34
CA VAL A 1090 -15.47 -21.93 -22.00
C VAL A 1090 -15.27 -21.56 -20.53
N GLY A 1091 -16.00 -20.54 -20.06
CA GLY A 1091 -15.94 -20.10 -18.67
C GLY A 1091 -16.87 -18.92 -18.39
N SER A 1092 -16.93 -18.53 -17.12
CA SER A 1092 -17.73 -17.42 -16.62
C SER A 1092 -17.05 -16.73 -15.43
N SER A 1093 -17.38 -15.46 -15.23
CA SER A 1093 -16.96 -14.64 -14.09
C SER A 1093 -18.20 -13.95 -13.51
N GLY A 1094 -18.38 -13.94 -12.18
CA GLY A 1094 -19.41 -13.16 -11.49
C GLY A 1094 -19.13 -11.66 -11.43
N TYR A 1095 -18.24 -11.17 -12.29
CA TYR A 1095 -17.94 -9.76 -12.51
C TYR A 1095 -18.25 -9.34 -13.95
N PRO A 1096 -18.50 -8.04 -14.20
CA PRO A 1096 -18.66 -7.48 -15.55
C PRO A 1096 -17.39 -7.54 -16.44
N PHE A 1097 -16.41 -8.39 -16.08
CA PHE A 1097 -15.09 -8.53 -16.67
C PHE A 1097 -14.49 -9.92 -16.32
N GLY A 1098 -13.47 -10.38 -17.04
CA GLY A 1098 -12.79 -11.65 -16.72
C GLY A 1098 -11.66 -12.06 -17.67
N VAL A 1099 -11.04 -13.22 -17.38
CA VAL A 1099 -10.05 -13.90 -18.24
C VAL A 1099 -10.47 -15.35 -18.43
N PHE A 1100 -10.30 -15.88 -19.65
CA PHE A 1100 -10.68 -17.22 -20.04
C PHE A 1100 -9.55 -17.91 -20.82
N ASP A 1101 -9.18 -19.12 -20.44
CA ASP A 1101 -8.29 -19.98 -21.23
C ASP A 1101 -8.99 -20.43 -22.52
N VAL A 1102 -8.33 -20.30 -23.66
CA VAL A 1102 -8.86 -20.64 -24.99
C VAL A 1102 -7.83 -21.38 -25.84
N PRO A 1103 -8.23 -22.46 -26.56
CA PRO A 1103 -7.35 -23.16 -27.47
C PRO A 1103 -6.78 -22.28 -28.60
N ALA A 1104 -5.61 -22.66 -29.12
CA ALA A 1104 -4.89 -21.91 -30.14
C ALA A 1104 -5.67 -21.74 -31.47
N GLU A 1105 -6.55 -22.68 -31.82
CA GLU A 1105 -7.18 -22.72 -33.14
C GLU A 1105 -8.22 -21.60 -33.36
N ALA A 1106 -8.39 -21.22 -34.62
CA ALA A 1106 -9.38 -20.26 -35.06
C ALA A 1106 -10.81 -20.76 -34.81
N ALA A 1107 -11.57 -20.06 -33.97
CA ALA A 1107 -12.95 -20.40 -33.62
C ALA A 1107 -13.86 -19.17 -33.58
N ALA A 1108 -15.17 -19.41 -33.68
CA ALA A 1108 -16.21 -18.44 -33.32
C ALA A 1108 -16.40 -18.42 -31.80
N TYR A 1109 -16.54 -17.22 -31.26
CA TYR A 1109 -16.77 -16.97 -29.84
C TYR A 1109 -18.02 -16.14 -29.64
N GLU A 1110 -18.75 -16.43 -28.58
CA GLU A 1110 -19.85 -15.60 -28.07
C GLU A 1110 -19.51 -15.17 -26.64
N LEU A 1111 -19.41 -13.87 -26.41
CA LEU A 1111 -19.09 -13.28 -25.12
C LEU A 1111 -20.31 -12.51 -24.62
N THR A 1112 -20.95 -12.96 -23.54
CA THR A 1112 -22.15 -12.34 -22.98
C THR A 1112 -21.83 -11.69 -21.64
N MET A 1113 -22.01 -10.38 -21.52
CA MET A 1113 -21.87 -9.59 -20.30
C MET A 1113 -23.23 -9.12 -19.80
N MET A 1114 -23.50 -9.31 -18.52
CA MET A 1114 -24.68 -8.76 -17.84
C MET A 1114 -24.26 -7.62 -16.91
N THR A 1115 -25.04 -6.55 -16.81
CA THR A 1115 -24.94 -5.54 -15.74
C THR A 1115 -26.32 -5.29 -15.13
N THR A 1116 -26.38 -4.92 -13.85
CA THR A 1116 -27.64 -4.80 -13.09
C THR A 1116 -27.50 -3.81 -11.94
N LYS A 1117 -28.56 -3.06 -11.67
CA LYS A 1117 -28.68 -2.09 -10.57
C LYS A 1117 -29.70 -2.59 -9.54
N ILE A 1118 -29.23 -2.85 -8.32
CA ILE A 1118 -30.04 -3.29 -7.17
C ILE A 1118 -29.84 -2.38 -5.95
N GLY A 1119 -30.46 -2.70 -4.81
CA GLY A 1119 -30.16 -2.09 -3.52
C GLY A 1119 -30.45 -0.58 -3.42
N SER A 1120 -29.57 0.16 -2.74
CA SER A 1120 -29.70 1.62 -2.57
C SER A 1120 -29.64 2.40 -3.89
N PRO A 1121 -28.74 2.08 -4.85
CA PRO A 1121 -28.78 2.68 -6.18
C PRO A 1121 -30.14 2.52 -6.87
N ALA A 1122 -30.75 1.34 -6.81
CA ALA A 1122 -32.07 1.09 -7.40
C ALA A 1122 -33.23 1.90 -6.78
N ALA A 1123 -33.02 2.66 -5.69
CA ALA A 1123 -34.01 3.62 -5.20
C ALA A 1123 -34.06 4.91 -6.05
N VAL A 1124 -32.92 5.33 -6.59
CA VAL A 1124 -32.76 6.51 -7.48
C VAL A 1124 -32.53 6.13 -8.95
N TRP A 1125 -32.36 4.84 -9.23
CA TRP A 1125 -32.08 4.27 -10.55
C TRP A 1125 -33.18 3.30 -10.99
N LYS A 1126 -33.94 3.68 -12.02
CA LYS A 1126 -35.10 2.97 -12.59
C LYS A 1126 -35.03 2.85 -14.11
N ARG A 1127 -33.87 3.09 -14.72
CA ARG A 1127 -33.69 3.12 -16.18
C ARG A 1127 -32.34 2.51 -16.55
N SER A 1128 -32.28 1.72 -17.62
CA SER A 1128 -31.13 0.84 -17.85
C SER A 1128 -30.80 0.06 -16.56
N THR A 1129 -31.83 -0.56 -15.98
CA THR A 1129 -31.77 -1.25 -14.68
C THR A 1129 -31.00 -2.55 -14.79
N GLN A 1130 -31.01 -3.14 -15.98
CA GLN A 1130 -30.23 -4.30 -16.37
C GLN A 1130 -29.84 -4.17 -17.84
N THR A 1131 -28.65 -4.67 -18.20
CA THR A 1131 -28.25 -4.87 -19.60
C THR A 1131 -27.68 -6.27 -19.78
N GLU A 1132 -27.91 -6.86 -20.95
CA GLU A 1132 -27.29 -8.12 -21.39
C GLU A 1132 -26.70 -7.87 -22.78
N THR A 1133 -25.38 -7.95 -22.91
CA THR A 1133 -24.64 -7.62 -24.14
C THR A 1133 -23.85 -8.84 -24.60
N THR A 1134 -24.25 -9.45 -25.71
CA THR A 1134 -23.58 -10.59 -26.34
C THR A 1134 -22.82 -10.15 -27.59
N TRP A 1135 -21.48 -10.15 -27.55
CA TRP A 1135 -20.61 -9.99 -28.72
C TRP A 1135 -20.37 -11.33 -29.39
N LYS A 1136 -20.39 -11.35 -30.73
CA LYS A 1136 -20.06 -12.52 -31.55
C LYS A 1136 -18.93 -12.17 -32.51
N PHE A 1137 -17.83 -12.90 -32.40
CA PHE A 1137 -16.60 -12.64 -33.14
C PHE A 1137 -15.84 -13.93 -33.48
N ARG A 1138 -14.79 -13.82 -34.30
CA ARG A 1138 -13.81 -14.90 -34.49
C ARG A 1138 -12.46 -14.51 -33.89
N SER A 1139 -11.76 -15.49 -33.32
CA SER A 1139 -10.43 -15.30 -32.74
C SER A 1139 -9.56 -16.55 -32.93
N GLU A 1140 -8.26 -16.36 -33.07
CA GLU A 1140 -7.22 -17.39 -33.30
C GLU A 1140 -5.92 -16.95 -32.61
N LEU A 1141 -5.04 -17.88 -32.27
CA LEU A 1141 -3.69 -17.53 -31.82
C LEU A 1141 -2.85 -17.08 -33.02
N LYS A 1142 -2.30 -15.87 -32.95
CA LYS A 1142 -1.27 -15.37 -33.86
C LYS A 1142 0.07 -15.34 -33.13
N PRO A 1143 0.99 -16.30 -33.39
CA PRO A 1143 2.22 -16.45 -32.60
C PRO A 1143 3.11 -15.18 -32.56
N ASP A 1144 3.06 -14.36 -33.60
CA ASP A 1144 3.86 -13.14 -33.73
C ASP A 1144 3.18 -11.88 -33.15
N VAL A 1145 2.02 -12.02 -32.48
CA VAL A 1145 1.21 -10.91 -31.97
C VAL A 1145 1.01 -11.02 -30.45
N VAL A 1146 1.67 -10.15 -29.69
CA VAL A 1146 1.70 -10.20 -28.21
C VAL A 1146 0.34 -9.87 -27.58
N SER A 1147 -0.40 -8.91 -28.16
CA SER A 1147 -1.83 -8.68 -27.89
C SER A 1147 -2.57 -8.48 -29.20
N GLN A 1148 -3.69 -9.19 -29.33
CA GLN A 1148 -4.66 -9.00 -30.39
C GLN A 1148 -5.97 -8.48 -29.78
N GLY A 1149 -6.33 -7.23 -30.07
CA GLY A 1149 -7.64 -6.68 -29.68
C GLY A 1149 -8.80 -7.53 -30.22
N LEU A 1150 -9.80 -7.80 -29.38
CA LEU A 1150 -11.01 -8.51 -29.77
C LEU A 1150 -11.95 -7.56 -30.52
N PRO A 1151 -12.65 -8.00 -31.58
CA PRO A 1151 -13.51 -7.13 -32.35
C PRO A 1151 -14.90 -6.97 -31.69
N LEU A 1152 -14.90 -6.31 -30.54
CA LEU A 1152 -16.09 -5.99 -29.75
C LEU A 1152 -16.74 -4.69 -30.26
N LEU A 1153 -18.04 -4.75 -30.55
CA LEU A 1153 -18.86 -3.60 -30.96
C LEU A 1153 -19.66 -3.09 -29.76
N PHE A 1154 -19.46 -1.85 -29.35
CA PHE A 1154 -20.24 -1.17 -28.30
C PHE A 1154 -21.34 -0.31 -28.93
N PRO A 1155 -22.63 -0.68 -28.79
CA PRO A 1155 -23.73 0.11 -29.34
C PRO A 1155 -23.82 1.51 -28.73
N ARG A 1156 -24.15 2.50 -29.55
CA ARG A 1156 -24.50 3.86 -29.13
C ARG A 1156 -25.93 4.20 -29.58
N TYR A 1157 -26.67 4.85 -28.68
CA TYR A 1157 -28.09 5.16 -28.88
C TYR A 1157 -28.35 6.67 -28.76
N ASP A 1158 -28.93 7.27 -29.79
CA ASP A 1158 -29.51 8.61 -29.71
C ASP A 1158 -31.03 8.46 -29.51
N VAL A 1159 -31.44 8.39 -28.24
CA VAL A 1159 -32.85 8.28 -27.82
C VAL A 1159 -33.42 9.68 -27.57
N PRO A 1160 -34.60 10.04 -28.11
CA PRO A 1160 -35.19 11.38 -27.95
C PRO A 1160 -35.87 11.56 -26.58
N GLU A 1161 -35.07 11.50 -25.52
CA GLU A 1161 -35.50 11.57 -24.11
C GLU A 1161 -35.41 12.97 -23.48
N ASP A 1162 -36.05 13.18 -22.34
CA ASP A 1162 -36.27 14.50 -21.72
C ASP A 1162 -35.55 14.74 -20.37
N GLY A 1163 -34.47 14.01 -20.11
CA GLY A 1163 -33.67 14.09 -18.88
C GLY A 1163 -34.25 13.27 -17.73
N MET A 1164 -35.49 12.79 -17.84
CA MET A 1164 -36.08 11.75 -16.98
C MET A 1164 -36.07 10.37 -17.66
N LYS A 1165 -35.45 10.24 -18.85
CA LYS A 1165 -35.49 9.03 -19.68
C LYS A 1165 -36.92 8.61 -20.00
N THR A 1166 -37.69 9.57 -20.48
CA THR A 1166 -39.03 9.33 -21.02
C THR A 1166 -39.16 9.78 -22.46
N VAL A 1167 -39.90 9.01 -23.26
CA VAL A 1167 -40.13 9.21 -24.69
C VAL A 1167 -41.64 9.42 -24.93
N PRO A 1168 -42.10 10.31 -25.83
CA PRO A 1168 -43.52 10.55 -26.05
C PRO A 1168 -44.31 9.31 -26.54
N ALA A 1169 -45.54 9.13 -26.03
CA ALA A 1169 -46.52 8.16 -26.51
C ALA A 1169 -47.04 8.50 -27.93
N LYS A 1170 -46.22 8.23 -28.95
CA LYS A 1170 -46.52 8.50 -30.37
C LYS A 1170 -45.91 7.43 -31.27
N ASN A 1171 -46.55 7.18 -32.40
CA ASN A 1171 -45.93 6.42 -33.49
C ASN A 1171 -44.77 7.22 -34.12
N GLY A 1172 -43.79 6.52 -34.68
CA GLY A 1172 -42.71 7.11 -35.46
C GLY A 1172 -41.58 7.71 -34.64
N GLN A 1173 -41.39 7.30 -33.39
CA GLN A 1173 -40.21 7.70 -32.61
C GLN A 1173 -38.97 7.09 -33.25
N LYS A 1174 -37.91 7.90 -33.36
CA LYS A 1174 -36.65 7.52 -34.02
C LYS A 1174 -35.56 7.39 -32.99
N ILE A 1175 -34.88 6.24 -32.99
CA ILE A 1175 -33.68 5.99 -32.19
C ILE A 1175 -32.50 5.92 -33.16
N GLY A 1176 -31.53 6.81 -33.00
CA GLY A 1176 -30.27 6.74 -33.75
C GLY A 1176 -29.43 5.56 -33.26
N LEU A 1177 -28.82 4.82 -34.19
CA LEU A 1177 -27.99 3.65 -33.90
C LEU A 1177 -26.60 3.82 -34.53
N ASP A 1178 -25.58 3.58 -33.72
CA ASP A 1178 -24.17 3.55 -34.12
C ASP A 1178 -23.43 2.50 -33.28
N ALA A 1179 -22.16 2.23 -33.59
CA ALA A 1179 -21.30 1.40 -32.76
C ALA A 1179 -19.85 1.89 -32.78
N THR A 1180 -19.18 1.82 -31.63
CA THR A 1180 -17.72 2.01 -31.56
C THR A 1180 -17.01 0.76 -31.09
N GLY A 1181 -15.71 0.68 -31.32
CA GLY A 1181 -14.87 -0.37 -30.75
C GLY A 1181 -14.17 0.15 -29.51
N HIS A 1182 -12.86 -0.08 -29.45
CA HIS A 1182 -11.97 0.28 -28.36
C HIS A 1182 -10.53 0.36 -28.89
N ALA A 1183 -9.52 0.64 -28.05
CA ALA A 1183 -8.13 0.80 -28.49
C ALA A 1183 -7.57 -0.33 -29.40
N GLY A 1184 -8.05 -1.56 -29.21
CA GLY A 1184 -7.63 -2.73 -29.99
C GLY A 1184 -8.49 -3.06 -31.21
N TYR A 1185 -9.58 -2.34 -31.45
CA TYR A 1185 -10.47 -2.60 -32.59
C TYR A 1185 -11.21 -1.35 -33.07
N THR A 1186 -11.05 -1.03 -34.36
CA THR A 1186 -11.88 -0.07 -35.08
C THR A 1186 -12.95 -0.81 -35.90
N PRO A 1187 -14.25 -0.61 -35.64
CA PRO A 1187 -15.32 -1.25 -36.41
C PRO A 1187 -15.29 -0.89 -37.91
N GLY A 1188 -15.69 -1.85 -38.74
CA GLY A 1188 -16.09 -1.55 -40.12
C GLY A 1188 -17.45 -0.82 -40.18
N GLU A 1189 -17.87 -0.37 -41.36
CA GLU A 1189 -19.23 0.17 -41.52
C GLU A 1189 -20.29 -0.85 -41.08
N LEU A 1190 -21.33 -0.38 -40.39
CA LEU A 1190 -22.47 -1.22 -40.02
C LEU A 1190 -23.26 -1.66 -41.26
N THR A 1191 -23.25 -2.96 -41.53
CA THR A 1191 -23.94 -3.62 -42.65
C THR A 1191 -25.34 -4.09 -42.27
N GLY A 1192 -25.60 -4.34 -40.99
CA GLY A 1192 -26.91 -4.73 -40.47
C GLY A 1192 -27.25 -4.05 -39.15
N ALA A 1193 -28.51 -3.66 -38.99
CA ALA A 1193 -29.09 -3.27 -37.72
C ALA A 1193 -30.53 -3.84 -37.61
N LYS A 1194 -30.81 -4.58 -36.54
CA LYS A 1194 -32.17 -4.98 -36.15
C LYS A 1194 -32.45 -4.43 -34.76
N VAL A 1195 -33.65 -3.91 -34.54
CA VAL A 1195 -34.12 -3.47 -33.22
C VAL A 1195 -35.48 -4.06 -32.96
N SER A 1196 -35.72 -4.45 -31.72
CA SER A 1196 -37.02 -4.87 -31.21
C SER A 1196 -37.25 -4.28 -29.82
N PHE A 1197 -38.51 -4.07 -29.47
CA PHE A 1197 -38.91 -3.45 -28.21
C PHE A 1197 -40.04 -4.25 -27.54
N SER A 1198 -40.10 -4.21 -26.22
CA SER A 1198 -41.07 -4.92 -25.39
C SER A 1198 -41.66 -3.98 -24.33
N TYR A 1199 -42.93 -4.21 -23.96
CA TYR A 1199 -43.67 -3.48 -22.92
C TYR A 1199 -43.97 -4.33 -21.66
N ASP A 1200 -43.50 -5.57 -21.64
CA ASP A 1200 -43.80 -6.61 -20.67
C ASP A 1200 -42.54 -7.28 -20.08
N GLY A 1201 -41.40 -6.57 -20.13
CA GLY A 1201 -40.13 -7.07 -19.57
C GLY A 1201 -39.45 -8.15 -20.43
N GLY A 1202 -39.76 -8.20 -21.72
CA GLY A 1202 -39.16 -9.12 -22.68
C GLY A 1202 -39.95 -10.42 -22.91
N GLU A 1203 -41.16 -10.56 -22.38
CA GLU A 1203 -42.05 -11.69 -22.67
C GLU A 1203 -42.52 -11.67 -24.14
N THR A 1204 -42.89 -10.50 -24.67
CA THR A 1204 -43.23 -10.30 -26.09
C THR A 1204 -42.41 -9.18 -26.73
N TRP A 1205 -41.98 -9.41 -27.99
CA TRP A 1205 -41.09 -8.51 -28.72
C TRP A 1205 -41.73 -8.02 -30.03
N HIS A 1206 -41.77 -6.70 -30.21
CA HIS A 1206 -42.20 -6.04 -31.43
C HIS A 1206 -40.96 -5.62 -32.24
N ALA A 1207 -40.92 -5.98 -33.54
CA ALA A 1207 -39.84 -5.54 -34.42
C ALA A 1207 -39.98 -4.05 -34.78
N ALA A 1208 -38.90 -3.28 -34.65
CA ALA A 1208 -38.80 -1.91 -35.12
C ALA A 1208 -38.42 -1.87 -36.61
N THR A 1209 -38.87 -0.85 -37.34
CA THR A 1209 -38.44 -0.64 -38.73
C THR A 1209 -37.07 0.04 -38.72
N THR A 1210 -36.01 -0.68 -39.11
CA THR A 1210 -34.66 -0.12 -39.25
C THR A 1210 -34.39 0.35 -40.67
N ALA A 1211 -33.66 1.48 -40.79
CA ALA A 1211 -33.23 2.03 -42.07
C ALA A 1211 -31.85 2.67 -41.95
N ARG A 1212 -31.07 2.64 -43.04
CA ARG A 1212 -29.77 3.33 -43.16
C ARG A 1212 -29.92 4.56 -44.06
N GLN A 1213 -29.57 5.75 -43.56
CA GLN A 1213 -29.57 6.99 -44.33
C GLN A 1213 -28.32 7.82 -44.00
N GLY A 1214 -27.59 8.27 -45.03
CA GLY A 1214 -26.40 9.10 -44.85
C GLY A 1214 -25.31 8.44 -43.99
N GLY A 1215 -25.13 7.12 -44.12
CA GLY A 1215 -24.19 6.33 -43.31
C GLY A 1215 -24.74 5.84 -41.97
N ARG A 1216 -25.63 6.61 -41.32
CA ARG A 1216 -26.22 6.28 -40.01
C ARG A 1216 -27.41 5.33 -40.10
N TRP A 1217 -27.59 4.53 -39.06
CA TRP A 1217 -28.77 3.68 -38.87
C TRP A 1217 -29.79 4.35 -37.95
N THR A 1218 -31.07 4.06 -38.17
CA THR A 1218 -32.16 4.53 -37.32
C THR A 1218 -33.22 3.45 -37.19
N ALA A 1219 -33.64 3.15 -35.97
CA ALA A 1219 -34.82 2.35 -35.69
C ALA A 1219 -36.04 3.26 -35.51
N THR A 1220 -37.16 2.87 -36.10
CA THR A 1220 -38.46 3.54 -35.91
C THR A 1220 -39.37 2.64 -35.08
N VAL A 1221 -39.81 3.13 -33.93
CA VAL A 1221 -40.65 2.42 -32.95
C VAL A 1221 -42.01 3.10 -32.79
N ASP A 1222 -43.03 2.33 -32.42
CA ASP A 1222 -44.40 2.82 -32.22
C ASP A 1222 -44.81 2.72 -30.75
N HIS A 1223 -45.04 3.88 -30.12
CA HIS A 1223 -45.46 4.01 -28.73
C HIS A 1223 -46.86 4.63 -28.57
N ALA A 1224 -47.68 4.70 -29.62
CA ALA A 1224 -48.97 5.41 -29.58
C ALA A 1224 -49.89 4.97 -28.42
N ASP A 1225 -49.99 3.67 -28.17
CA ASP A 1225 -50.85 3.08 -27.13
C ASP A 1225 -50.09 2.65 -25.86
N ALA A 1226 -48.84 3.10 -25.68
CA ALA A 1226 -47.92 2.61 -24.65
C ALA A 1226 -47.68 3.56 -23.46
N SER A 1227 -48.43 4.67 -23.34
CA SER A 1227 -48.25 5.64 -22.24
C SER A 1227 -48.25 4.96 -20.85
N GLY A 1228 -47.27 5.32 -20.01
CA GLY A 1228 -47.03 4.74 -18.69
C GLY A 1228 -46.30 3.39 -18.69
N LYS A 1229 -45.96 2.81 -19.84
CA LYS A 1229 -45.17 1.58 -19.93
C LYS A 1229 -43.66 1.87 -19.85
N SER A 1230 -42.92 0.94 -19.26
CA SER A 1230 -41.47 0.83 -19.45
C SER A 1230 -41.18 0.08 -20.74
N VAL A 1231 -40.05 0.37 -21.38
CA VAL A 1231 -39.63 -0.26 -22.63
C VAL A 1231 -38.31 -0.99 -22.43
N ALA A 1232 -38.32 -2.31 -22.65
CA ALA A 1232 -37.09 -3.06 -22.85
C ALA A 1232 -36.71 -3.00 -24.34
N LEU A 1233 -35.43 -2.79 -24.65
CA LEU A 1233 -34.92 -2.61 -26.01
C LEU A 1233 -33.88 -3.69 -26.32
N ARG A 1234 -34.07 -4.44 -27.42
CA ARG A 1234 -33.10 -5.42 -27.91
C ARG A 1234 -32.60 -5.02 -29.30
N THR A 1235 -31.29 -4.83 -29.41
CA THR A 1235 -30.60 -4.30 -30.59
C THR A 1235 -29.55 -5.31 -31.06
N GLU A 1236 -29.54 -5.63 -32.35
CA GLU A 1236 -28.51 -6.42 -33.02
C GLU A 1236 -27.83 -5.55 -34.07
N LEU A 1237 -26.51 -5.34 -33.95
CA LEU A 1237 -25.69 -4.63 -34.93
C LEU A 1237 -24.64 -5.58 -35.54
N THR A 1238 -24.33 -5.40 -36.81
CA THR A 1238 -23.33 -6.18 -37.55
C THR A 1238 -22.46 -5.26 -38.40
N ASP A 1239 -21.15 -5.44 -38.35
CA ASP A 1239 -20.19 -4.66 -39.14
C ASP A 1239 -19.80 -5.33 -40.47
N ALA A 1240 -19.03 -4.64 -41.30
CA ALA A 1240 -18.52 -5.14 -42.58
C ALA A 1240 -17.47 -6.27 -42.44
N ASN A 1241 -16.93 -6.49 -41.25
CA ASN A 1241 -15.97 -7.54 -40.95
C ASN A 1241 -16.67 -8.84 -40.49
N GLY A 1242 -18.00 -8.83 -40.35
CA GLY A 1242 -18.81 -9.98 -39.94
C GLY A 1242 -18.90 -10.16 -38.41
N ASN A 1243 -18.42 -9.20 -37.62
CA ASN A 1243 -18.60 -9.21 -36.18
C ASN A 1243 -19.96 -8.60 -35.83
N SER A 1244 -20.56 -9.04 -34.74
CA SER A 1244 -21.87 -8.56 -34.30
C SER A 1244 -21.99 -8.40 -32.79
N VAL A 1245 -22.95 -7.60 -32.36
CA VAL A 1245 -23.35 -7.45 -30.97
C VAL A 1245 -24.87 -7.52 -30.87
N VAL A 1246 -25.38 -8.28 -29.90
CA VAL A 1246 -26.78 -8.30 -29.49
C VAL A 1246 -26.86 -7.73 -28.08
N GLN A 1247 -27.52 -6.60 -27.89
CA GLN A 1247 -27.68 -5.98 -26.58
C GLN A 1247 -29.16 -5.84 -26.23
N THR A 1248 -29.56 -6.40 -25.08
CA THR A 1248 -30.86 -6.14 -24.43
C THR A 1248 -30.64 -5.13 -23.30
N VAL A 1249 -31.48 -4.11 -23.21
CA VAL A 1249 -31.49 -3.09 -22.15
C VAL A 1249 -32.87 -3.07 -21.52
N ASP A 1250 -32.96 -3.44 -20.25
CA ASP A 1250 -34.20 -3.44 -19.48
C ASP A 1250 -34.45 -2.05 -18.90
N ASP A 1251 -35.73 -1.67 -18.84
CA ASP A 1251 -36.18 -0.31 -18.52
C ASP A 1251 -35.40 0.79 -19.29
N ALA A 1252 -35.07 0.58 -20.57
CA ALA A 1252 -34.26 1.51 -21.36
C ALA A 1252 -34.80 2.95 -21.28
N TYR A 1253 -36.11 3.10 -21.43
CA TYR A 1253 -36.84 4.33 -21.19
C TYR A 1253 -38.30 4.02 -20.85
N ALA A 1254 -39.05 4.99 -20.33
CA ALA A 1254 -40.50 4.89 -20.20
C ALA A 1254 -41.22 5.74 -21.25
N VAL A 1255 -42.45 5.36 -21.58
CA VAL A 1255 -43.32 6.13 -22.48
C VAL A 1255 -44.20 7.07 -21.67
N ARG A 1256 -44.28 8.34 -22.07
CA ARG A 1256 -45.17 9.36 -21.47
C ARG A 1256 -46.28 9.80 -22.43
#